data_AF-A0AAV4GNV1-F1
#
_entry.id   AF-A0AAV4GNV1-F1
#
_cell.length_a   1.000
_cell.length_b   1.000
_cell.length_c   1.000
_cell.angle_alpha   90.00
_cell.angle_beta   90.00
_cell.angle_gamma   90.00
#
_symmetry.space_group_name_H-M   'P 1'
#
loop_
_entity.id
_entity.type
_entity.pdbx_description
1 polymer ?
#
loop_
_entity_poly.entity_id
_entity_poly.type
_entity_poly.pdbx_seq_one_letter_code
_entity_poly.pdbx_strand_id
1 'polypeptide(L)'
;MPMSNSTQQLKAQQRRQQFAELLQEMFQLNQPELDFGLYRIMHARKDDINRFIDKDLPRITQDAFKGFATQDKTQIEQALEQARKAAVDAGFDPEASPKVQELQAQLGNNFDLAREEGEVYDALLTFFNRYYSEGDFISRRVYKDGTYAIPYQGEEVVLHWANKDQYYIKSSETLRDYSFRLNPNAQPAENPQRVHFKLVDAEAGAKDNNKESGDSKRIFVLDSHQPFELIDGEANADGERFQELQLRFFFRAATTDDWTDASKKSATAAAQKKPPTQDHLRAIAVEQLLGSNSVLPEEWKTLLAQPYKKADGELADYSLLQGQLNNYTKKNTFDYFIHKDLGGFLTRELDFYIKNELLDWADIAALKNDTVRLAPLLSKIEVIRSLGEKIIAFLAQLENFQKKLWLKKKFVTETHYCITLDRLQAHPALLQQVLDNQQQREDWHSLYKLDLAQLAKDIKELSLDELLEKPQYRYLMLDTAHFDTDFKAQLIATMEDLDQQCDGILINSDNFQALNILSDRFKNQLTSIYIDPPYNSDASSIIYKNGYKDSSWLSLVQDRLVASKAFMNNESIICVAIDDAEYHSLKEVLDSNFSKQVGIAVVKSNPQSRKTSGRFSPVHEYALFYGLSASAIPKSIGSDPTKEARYPLVDKLGRYAWMNFIRAGSNDLRVDRPKSFYPIVVASDDHIRIPKMDWNDDTMSYDLQEGISETETLVWPIKEIDGVQVEKR
;
A
#
# COMPACT_ATOMS: atom_id res chain seq x y z
N MET A 1 -8.17 16.64 -52.70
CA MET A 1 -7.57 17.99 -52.78
C MET A 1 -6.56 18.11 -51.64
N PRO A 2 -5.30 18.47 -51.89
CA PRO A 2 -4.34 18.73 -50.81
C PRO A 2 -4.87 19.88 -49.94
N MET A 3 -4.83 19.71 -48.61
CA MET A 3 -5.27 20.74 -47.68
C MET A 3 -4.41 22.00 -47.82
N SER A 4 -4.99 23.20 -47.62
CA SER A 4 -4.22 24.44 -47.64
C SER A 4 -3.15 24.43 -46.55
N ASN A 5 -2.00 25.04 -46.86
CA ASN A 5 -0.85 25.16 -45.94
C ASN A 5 -1.26 25.79 -44.58
N SER A 6 -2.21 26.75 -44.60
CA SER A 6 -2.80 27.35 -43.40
C SER A 6 -3.57 26.35 -42.50
N THR A 7 -4.21 25.33 -43.09
CA THR A 7 -4.95 24.30 -42.34
C THR A 7 -3.99 23.31 -41.67
N GLN A 8 -2.85 23.01 -42.30
CA GLN A 8 -1.83 22.13 -41.71
C GLN A 8 -1.11 22.79 -40.55
N GLN A 9 -0.77 24.08 -40.68
CA GLN A 9 -0.22 24.88 -39.57
C GLN A 9 -1.14 24.94 -38.35
N LEU A 10 -2.45 25.14 -38.56
CA LEU A 10 -3.42 25.15 -37.47
C LEU A 10 -3.49 23.80 -36.73
N LYS A 11 -3.49 22.69 -37.47
CA LYS A 11 -3.51 21.34 -36.88
C LYS A 11 -2.22 21.02 -36.12
N ALA A 12 -1.06 21.41 -36.64
CA ALA A 12 0.22 21.24 -35.96
C ALA A 12 0.24 22.01 -34.64
N GLN A 13 -0.27 23.25 -34.64
CA GLN A 13 -0.39 24.07 -33.44
C GLN A 13 -1.35 23.45 -32.41
N GLN A 14 -2.49 22.89 -32.84
CA GLN A 14 -3.42 22.18 -31.96
C GLN A 14 -2.79 20.95 -31.31
N ARG A 15 -2.08 20.12 -32.08
CA ARG A 15 -1.39 18.93 -31.55
C ARG A 15 -0.28 19.29 -30.57
N ARG A 16 0.46 20.36 -30.88
CA ARG A 16 1.47 20.91 -29.97
C ARG A 16 0.83 21.38 -28.66
N GLN A 17 -0.30 22.07 -28.73
CA GLN A 17 -1.03 22.54 -27.54
C GLN A 17 -1.51 21.36 -26.68
N GLN A 18 -2.07 20.31 -27.28
CA GLN A 18 -2.47 19.09 -26.57
C GLN A 18 -1.29 18.40 -25.89
N PHE A 19 -0.14 18.35 -26.57
CA PHE A 19 1.06 17.78 -25.99
C PHE A 19 1.61 18.63 -24.84
N ALA A 20 1.57 19.96 -24.97
CA ALA A 20 1.93 20.89 -23.90
C ALA A 20 1.03 20.73 -22.67
N GLU A 21 -0.28 20.59 -22.86
CA GLU A 21 -1.25 20.34 -21.79
C GLU A 21 -0.97 19.03 -21.07
N LEU A 22 -0.68 17.94 -21.81
CA LEU A 22 -0.29 16.66 -21.19
C LEU A 22 1.00 16.82 -20.38
N LEU A 23 2.02 17.50 -20.90
CA LEU A 23 3.25 17.74 -20.14
C LEU A 23 2.99 18.58 -18.88
N GLN A 24 2.16 19.61 -18.96
CA GLN A 24 1.77 20.41 -17.79
C GLN A 24 1.03 19.57 -16.74
N GLU A 25 0.19 18.63 -17.16
CA GLU A 25 -0.48 17.67 -16.27
C GLU A 25 0.52 16.69 -15.64
N MET A 26 1.41 16.08 -16.44
CA MET A 26 2.44 15.15 -15.96
C MET A 26 3.40 15.82 -14.96
N PHE A 27 3.72 17.09 -15.17
CA PHE A 27 4.51 17.91 -14.26
C PHE A 27 3.69 18.58 -13.15
N GLN A 28 2.37 18.38 -13.14
CA GLN A 28 1.42 18.96 -12.19
C GLN A 28 1.54 20.49 -12.05
N LEU A 29 1.92 21.16 -13.13
CA LEU A 29 2.06 22.63 -13.19
C LEU A 29 0.72 23.34 -13.24
N ASN A 30 -0.35 22.62 -13.57
CA ASN A 30 -1.74 23.07 -13.57
C ASN A 30 -2.36 23.14 -12.17
N GLN A 31 -1.65 22.72 -11.12
CA GLN A 31 -2.13 22.75 -9.72
C GLN A 31 -1.25 23.67 -8.84
N PRO A 32 -1.31 25.00 -9.03
CA PRO A 32 -0.50 25.97 -8.28
C PRO A 32 -0.83 26.02 -6.78
N GLU A 33 -1.97 25.49 -6.37
CA GLU A 33 -2.36 25.36 -4.97
C GLU A 33 -1.49 24.35 -4.19
N LEU A 34 -0.90 23.36 -4.87
CA LEU A 34 -0.04 22.36 -4.26
C LEU A 34 1.32 22.97 -3.88
N ASP A 35 1.41 23.60 -2.71
CA ASP A 35 2.65 24.21 -2.18
C ASP A 35 3.30 23.36 -1.08
N PHE A 36 3.57 22.08 -1.33
CA PHE A 36 4.24 21.21 -0.35
C PHE A 36 5.10 20.14 -1.01
N GLY A 37 6.10 19.63 -0.28
CA GLY A 37 6.94 18.52 -0.71
C GLY A 37 7.63 18.76 -2.06
N LEU A 38 7.48 17.83 -3.00
CA LEU A 38 8.03 17.96 -4.35
C LEU A 38 7.37 19.11 -5.14
N TYR A 39 6.09 19.40 -4.92
CA TYR A 39 5.37 20.42 -5.68
C TYR A 39 5.97 21.82 -5.50
N ARG A 40 6.54 22.11 -4.34
CA ARG A 40 7.35 23.32 -4.11
C ARG A 40 8.54 23.44 -5.07
N ILE A 41 9.25 22.34 -5.29
CA ILE A 41 10.42 22.30 -6.16
C ILE A 41 9.98 22.39 -7.63
N MET A 42 8.87 21.74 -7.97
CA MET A 42 8.26 21.84 -9.29
C MET A 42 7.84 23.27 -9.62
N HIS A 43 7.16 23.95 -8.70
CA HIS A 43 6.75 25.34 -8.86
C HIS A 43 7.95 26.29 -8.90
N ALA A 44 8.99 26.05 -8.09
CA ALA A 44 10.23 26.83 -8.15
C ALA A 44 10.96 26.71 -9.50
N ARG A 45 10.75 25.61 -10.26
CA ARG A 45 11.27 25.40 -11.61
C ARG A 45 10.21 25.54 -12.71
N LYS A 46 9.00 26.01 -12.37
CA LYS A 46 7.87 26.15 -13.30
C LYS A 46 8.25 26.98 -14.52
N ASP A 47 9.00 28.06 -14.32
CA ASP A 47 9.43 28.93 -15.41
C ASP A 47 10.40 28.24 -16.37
N ASP A 48 11.31 27.40 -15.85
CA ASP A 48 12.21 26.60 -16.68
C ASP A 48 11.46 25.53 -17.47
N ILE A 49 10.45 24.89 -16.85
CA ILE A 49 9.63 23.85 -17.50
C ILE A 49 8.69 24.47 -18.55
N ASN A 50 8.03 25.58 -18.23
CA ASN A 50 7.21 26.32 -19.18
C ASN A 50 8.05 26.86 -20.33
N ARG A 51 9.27 27.38 -20.06
CA ARG A 51 10.21 27.76 -21.13
C ARG A 51 10.55 26.56 -22.01
N PHE A 52 10.79 25.39 -21.41
CA PHE A 52 11.07 24.18 -22.17
C PHE A 52 9.90 23.82 -23.09
N ILE A 53 8.67 23.77 -22.57
CA ILE A 53 7.45 23.41 -23.31
C ILE A 53 7.13 24.46 -24.40
N ASP A 54 7.18 25.75 -24.07
CA ASP A 54 6.70 26.82 -24.93
C ASP A 54 7.73 27.29 -25.96
N LYS A 55 9.03 27.20 -25.64
CA LYS A 55 10.11 27.77 -26.46
C LYS A 55 11.12 26.74 -26.95
N ASP A 56 11.63 25.87 -26.07
CA ASP A 56 12.69 24.94 -26.47
C ASP A 56 12.17 23.77 -27.30
N LEU A 57 11.01 23.20 -26.94
CA LEU A 57 10.41 22.06 -27.62
C LEU A 57 10.12 22.37 -29.11
N PRO A 58 9.49 23.51 -29.46
CA PRO A 58 9.31 23.92 -30.86
C PRO A 58 10.63 24.22 -31.55
N ARG A 59 11.55 24.90 -30.86
CA ARG A 59 12.85 25.25 -31.43
C ARG A 59 13.66 24.00 -31.80
N ILE A 60 13.71 23.01 -30.90
CA ILE A 60 14.42 21.74 -31.14
C ILE A 60 13.78 20.99 -32.32
N THR A 61 12.45 20.96 -32.39
CA THR A 61 11.73 20.28 -33.47
C THR A 61 12.00 20.98 -34.81
N GLN A 62 11.91 22.31 -34.83
CA GLN A 62 12.18 23.15 -36.01
C GLN A 62 13.64 23.05 -36.48
N ASP A 63 14.60 23.14 -35.56
CA ASP A 63 16.03 23.08 -35.88
C ASP A 63 16.39 21.72 -36.46
N ALA A 64 15.80 20.64 -35.95
CA ALA A 64 16.03 19.30 -36.45
C ALA A 64 15.51 19.12 -37.88
N PHE A 65 14.31 19.60 -38.21
CA PHE A 65 13.75 19.48 -39.56
C PHE A 65 14.28 20.53 -40.56
N LYS A 66 14.75 21.69 -40.10
CA LYS A 66 15.35 22.76 -40.93
C LYS A 66 16.59 22.29 -41.71
N GLY A 67 17.39 21.40 -41.13
CA GLY A 67 18.59 20.84 -41.77
C GLY A 67 18.28 19.95 -42.97
N PHE A 68 17.12 19.28 -42.96
CA PHE A 68 16.71 18.34 -44.01
C PHE A 68 15.86 19.01 -45.09
N ALA A 69 14.97 19.94 -44.71
CA ALA A 69 14.18 20.72 -45.66
C ALA A 69 15.04 21.52 -46.65
N THR A 70 16.25 21.95 -46.24
CA THR A 70 17.20 22.62 -47.13
C THR A 70 18.04 21.65 -47.97
N GLN A 71 18.47 20.50 -47.44
CA GLN A 71 19.29 19.54 -48.21
C GLN A 71 18.50 18.84 -49.31
N ASP A 72 17.31 18.32 -49.04
CA ASP A 72 16.48 17.64 -50.05
C ASP A 72 16.03 18.61 -51.14
N LYS A 73 15.58 19.80 -50.77
CA LYS A 73 15.14 20.82 -51.73
C LYS A 73 16.27 21.24 -52.67
N THR A 74 17.47 21.47 -52.12
CA THR A 74 18.63 21.89 -52.94
C THR A 74 19.10 20.77 -53.86
N GLN A 75 19.08 19.50 -53.41
CA GLN A 75 19.44 18.35 -54.26
C GLN A 75 18.42 18.10 -55.37
N ILE A 76 17.12 18.21 -55.06
CA ILE A 76 16.04 18.05 -56.04
C ILE A 76 16.06 19.21 -57.04
N GLU A 77 16.31 20.46 -56.59
CA GLU A 77 16.47 21.61 -57.49
C GLU A 77 17.69 21.47 -58.41
N GLN A 78 18.83 20.99 -57.89
CA GLN A 78 20.03 20.72 -58.71
C GLN A 78 19.80 19.58 -59.70
N ALA A 79 19.12 18.50 -59.29
CA ALA A 79 18.77 17.38 -60.15
C ALA A 79 17.74 17.78 -61.22
N LEU A 80 16.78 18.64 -60.87
CA LEU A 80 15.81 19.21 -61.81
C LEU A 80 16.52 20.07 -62.85
N GLU A 81 17.45 20.91 -62.44
CA GLU A 81 18.18 21.79 -63.34
C GLU A 81 19.11 21.00 -64.28
N GLN A 82 19.77 19.96 -63.76
CA GLN A 82 20.52 19.01 -64.59
C GLN A 82 19.62 18.25 -65.58
N ALA A 83 18.44 17.80 -65.14
CA ALA A 83 17.50 17.08 -65.99
C ALA A 83 16.90 17.98 -67.09
N ARG A 84 16.62 19.24 -66.78
CA ARG A 84 16.20 20.25 -67.76
C ARG A 84 17.30 20.53 -68.77
N LYS A 85 18.53 20.70 -68.30
CA LYS A 85 19.70 20.94 -69.17
C LYS A 85 19.96 19.75 -70.09
N ALA A 86 19.89 18.52 -69.57
CA ALA A 86 20.03 17.30 -70.38
C ALA A 86 18.90 17.13 -71.41
N ALA A 87 17.66 17.54 -71.10
CA ALA A 87 16.55 17.50 -72.04
C ALA A 87 16.73 18.53 -73.19
N VAL A 88 17.20 19.74 -72.86
CA VAL A 88 17.53 20.79 -73.85
C VAL A 88 18.70 20.37 -74.74
N ASP A 89 19.78 19.82 -74.17
CA ASP A 89 20.97 19.37 -74.91
C ASP A 89 20.64 18.18 -75.84
N ALA A 90 19.62 17.38 -75.50
CA ALA A 90 19.12 16.29 -76.34
C ALA A 90 18.07 16.73 -77.38
N GLY A 91 17.70 18.02 -77.43
CA GLY A 91 16.76 18.58 -78.41
C GLY A 91 15.28 18.31 -78.12
N PHE A 92 14.92 17.93 -76.89
CA PHE A 92 13.54 17.74 -76.45
C PHE A 92 13.03 18.94 -75.66
N ASP A 93 11.72 19.15 -75.63
CA ASP A 93 11.10 20.12 -74.73
C ASP A 93 11.32 19.68 -73.27
N PRO A 94 12.02 20.48 -72.43
CA PRO A 94 12.28 20.12 -71.04
C PRO A 94 11.01 19.87 -70.23
N GLU A 95 9.88 20.50 -70.55
CA GLU A 95 8.61 20.31 -69.83
C GLU A 95 7.86 19.02 -70.26
N ALA A 96 8.23 18.42 -71.38
CA ALA A 96 7.69 17.14 -71.85
C ALA A 96 8.52 15.93 -71.36
N SER A 97 9.68 16.16 -70.73
CA SER A 97 10.55 15.11 -70.22
C SER A 97 9.90 14.39 -69.03
N PRO A 98 9.71 13.06 -69.08
CA PRO A 98 9.14 12.29 -67.98
C PRO A 98 9.90 12.50 -66.66
N LYS A 99 11.22 12.68 -66.75
CA LYS A 99 12.10 12.88 -65.59
C LYS A 99 11.99 14.29 -64.99
N VAL A 100 11.73 15.31 -65.82
CA VAL A 100 11.47 16.67 -65.34
C VAL A 100 10.08 16.76 -64.71
N GLN A 101 9.07 16.11 -65.30
CA GLN A 101 7.73 16.02 -64.72
C GLN A 101 7.72 15.24 -63.40
N GLU A 102 8.49 14.16 -63.30
CA GLU A 102 8.65 13.39 -62.06
C GLU A 102 9.33 14.21 -60.96
N LEU A 103 10.43 14.91 -61.28
CA LEU A 103 11.13 15.79 -60.33
C LEU A 103 10.31 17.04 -59.96
N GLN A 104 9.52 17.61 -60.89
CA GLN A 104 8.54 18.67 -60.60
C GLN A 104 7.40 18.17 -59.70
N ALA A 105 6.92 16.95 -59.91
CA ALA A 105 5.92 16.32 -59.04
C ALA A 105 6.48 16.01 -57.65
N GLN A 106 7.77 15.63 -57.55
CA GLN A 106 8.48 15.47 -56.27
C GLN A 106 8.67 16.82 -55.55
N LEU A 107 8.97 17.89 -56.27
CA LEU A 107 8.96 19.27 -55.76
C LEU A 107 7.55 19.74 -55.33
N GLY A 108 6.51 19.22 -56.00
CA GLY A 108 5.09 19.48 -55.69
C GLY A 108 4.56 18.74 -54.46
N ASN A 109 5.09 17.55 -54.16
CA ASN A 109 4.92 16.85 -52.88
C ASN A 109 5.84 17.49 -51.83
N ASN A 110 5.58 18.76 -51.51
CA ASN A 110 6.35 19.52 -50.54
C ASN A 110 6.48 18.76 -49.22
N PHE A 111 7.71 18.62 -48.74
CA PHE A 111 8.01 18.39 -47.33
C PHE A 111 7.36 19.53 -46.53
N ASP A 112 6.20 19.26 -45.96
CA ASP A 112 5.45 20.22 -45.16
C ASP A 112 5.95 20.12 -43.72
N LEU A 113 6.82 21.06 -43.35
CA LEU A 113 7.40 21.15 -42.02
C LEU A 113 6.32 21.12 -40.92
N ALA A 114 5.17 21.78 -41.13
CA ALA A 114 4.12 21.82 -40.13
C ALA A 114 3.45 20.44 -39.97
N ARG A 115 3.30 19.68 -41.07
CA ARG A 115 2.80 18.31 -41.01
C ARG A 115 3.73 17.41 -40.20
N GLU A 116 5.02 17.41 -40.54
CA GLU A 116 6.01 16.54 -39.90
C GLU A 116 6.16 16.88 -38.40
N GLU A 117 6.18 18.17 -38.04
CA GLU A 117 6.11 18.63 -36.64
C GLU A 117 4.86 18.10 -35.93
N GLY A 118 3.70 18.26 -36.56
CA GLY A 118 2.44 17.79 -36.03
C GLY A 118 2.42 16.28 -35.81
N GLU A 119 3.10 15.49 -36.64
CA GLU A 119 3.17 14.03 -36.47
C GLU A 119 4.17 13.60 -35.38
N VAL A 120 5.26 14.37 -35.16
CA VAL A 120 6.15 14.14 -34.02
C VAL A 120 5.40 14.33 -32.70
N TYR A 121 4.64 15.42 -32.56
CA TYR A 121 3.85 15.67 -31.35
C TYR A 121 2.76 14.62 -31.13
N ASP A 122 2.11 14.16 -32.20
CA ASP A 122 1.09 13.10 -32.13
C ASP A 122 1.69 11.77 -31.63
N ALA A 123 2.88 11.41 -32.13
CA ALA A 123 3.60 10.21 -31.70
C ALA A 123 4.02 10.28 -30.23
N LEU A 124 4.58 11.41 -29.79
CA LEU A 124 4.96 11.63 -28.39
C LEU A 124 3.74 11.66 -27.47
N LEU A 125 2.66 12.34 -27.87
CA LEU A 125 1.39 12.38 -27.14
C LEU A 125 0.83 10.97 -26.96
N THR A 126 0.81 10.18 -28.04
CA THR A 126 0.34 8.78 -28.02
C THR A 126 1.18 7.92 -27.10
N PHE A 127 2.51 8.07 -27.15
CA PHE A 127 3.44 7.35 -26.29
C PHE A 127 3.19 7.66 -24.81
N PHE A 128 3.22 8.93 -24.40
CA PHE A 128 3.08 9.27 -22.98
C PHE A 128 1.67 9.00 -22.43
N ASN A 129 0.60 9.26 -23.18
CA ASN A 129 -0.77 8.91 -22.76
C ASN A 129 -0.98 7.40 -22.55
N ARG A 130 -0.16 6.55 -23.18
CA ARG A 130 -0.26 5.11 -23.00
C ARG A 130 0.19 4.67 -21.61
N TYR A 131 1.24 5.31 -21.09
CA TYR A 131 1.90 4.92 -19.84
C TYR A 131 1.54 5.84 -18.68
N TYR A 132 0.99 7.03 -18.92
CA TYR A 132 0.58 7.96 -17.88
C TYR A 132 -0.94 7.92 -17.66
N SER A 133 -1.38 7.80 -16.42
CA SER A 133 -2.80 7.79 -16.03
C SER A 133 -2.97 8.41 -14.65
N GLU A 134 -3.71 9.52 -14.56
CA GLU A 134 -4.11 10.18 -13.31
C GLU A 134 -2.94 10.42 -12.32
N GLY A 135 -1.75 10.78 -12.82
CA GLY A 135 -0.57 11.03 -12.00
C GLY A 135 0.37 9.84 -11.80
N ASP A 136 0.01 8.63 -12.26
CA ASP A 136 0.81 7.42 -12.13
C ASP A 136 1.36 6.93 -13.49
N PHE A 137 2.54 6.31 -13.48
CA PHE A 137 3.16 5.68 -14.66
C PHE A 137 2.94 4.17 -14.69
N ILE A 138 1.93 3.69 -15.41
CA ILE A 138 1.49 2.28 -15.42
C ILE A 138 2.11 1.54 -16.60
N SER A 139 2.57 0.31 -16.36
CA SER A 139 2.96 -0.61 -17.43
C SER A 139 1.72 -1.13 -18.17
N ARG A 140 1.54 -0.71 -19.42
CA ARG A 140 0.48 -1.21 -20.31
C ARG A 140 1.11 -1.75 -21.58
N ARG A 141 1.01 -3.07 -21.80
CA ARG A 141 1.44 -3.71 -23.05
C ARG A 141 0.25 -3.78 -24.02
N VAL A 142 0.37 -3.13 -25.18
CA VAL A 142 -0.62 -3.16 -26.26
C VAL A 142 -0.06 -4.00 -27.41
N TYR A 143 -0.83 -5.00 -27.85
CA TYR A 143 -0.46 -5.84 -28.99
C TYR A 143 -1.28 -5.41 -30.21
N LYS A 144 -0.60 -5.14 -31.34
CA LYS A 144 -1.25 -5.12 -32.66
C LYS A 144 -1.26 -6.55 -33.21
N ASP A 145 -2.35 -6.93 -33.88
CA ASP A 145 -2.41 -8.19 -34.61
C ASP A 145 -1.32 -8.21 -35.71
N GLY A 146 -0.48 -9.24 -35.70
CA GLY A 146 0.51 -9.51 -36.75
C GLY A 146 1.96 -9.08 -36.48
N THR A 147 2.30 -8.55 -35.30
CA THR A 147 3.67 -8.08 -35.00
C THR A 147 4.30 -8.86 -33.83
N TYR A 148 4.88 -10.04 -34.09
CA TYR A 148 5.69 -10.76 -33.10
C TYR A 148 6.98 -11.33 -33.68
N ALA A 149 8.10 -10.90 -33.09
CA ALA A 149 9.13 -11.77 -32.52
C ALA A 149 10.08 -10.93 -31.63
N ILE A 150 9.85 -10.91 -30.32
CA ILE A 150 10.85 -10.39 -29.36
C ILE A 150 11.79 -11.54 -28.99
N PRO A 151 13.13 -11.36 -28.98
CA PRO A 151 14.05 -12.32 -28.38
C PRO A 151 13.83 -12.38 -26.87
N TYR A 152 13.42 -13.56 -26.41
CA TYR A 152 13.02 -13.85 -25.03
C TYR A 152 14.22 -13.91 -24.07
N GLN A 153 14.24 -13.07 -23.02
CA GLN A 153 15.23 -13.12 -21.92
C GLN A 153 14.63 -13.56 -20.57
N GLY A 154 13.35 -13.94 -20.51
CA GLY A 154 12.75 -14.50 -19.29
C GLY A 154 12.29 -13.51 -18.21
N GLU A 155 12.57 -12.20 -18.34
CA GLU A 155 12.05 -11.17 -17.42
C GLU A 155 10.61 -10.71 -17.75
N GLU A 156 10.09 -11.04 -18.94
CA GLU A 156 8.92 -10.37 -19.54
C GLU A 156 7.56 -11.06 -19.35
N VAL A 157 7.39 -11.93 -18.34
CA VAL A 157 6.14 -12.68 -18.13
C VAL A 157 5.54 -12.39 -16.76
N VAL A 158 5.12 -11.14 -16.52
CA VAL A 158 4.26 -10.80 -15.38
C VAL A 158 2.98 -10.13 -15.88
N LEU A 159 2.23 -10.85 -16.71
CA LEU A 159 0.99 -10.38 -17.35
C LEU A 159 -0.09 -9.94 -16.35
N HIS A 160 0.04 -10.29 -15.06
CA HIS A 160 -0.92 -10.02 -13.99
C HIS A 160 -0.48 -8.94 -12.98
N TRP A 161 0.73 -8.36 -13.08
CA TRP A 161 1.26 -7.44 -12.06
C TRP A 161 1.75 -6.11 -12.67
N ALA A 162 0.81 -5.24 -13.03
CA ALA A 162 1.07 -3.95 -13.66
C ALA A 162 1.98 -3.02 -12.83
N ASN A 163 1.92 -3.14 -11.49
CA ASN A 163 2.55 -2.22 -10.54
C ASN A 163 3.81 -2.78 -9.85
N LYS A 164 4.39 -3.88 -10.36
CA LYS A 164 5.52 -4.60 -9.72
C LYS A 164 6.72 -3.70 -9.38
N ASP A 165 7.05 -2.84 -10.33
CA ASP A 165 8.21 -1.95 -10.24
C ASP A 165 7.86 -0.61 -9.61
N GLN A 166 6.79 -0.54 -8.82
CA GLN A 166 6.34 0.67 -8.15
C GLN A 166 6.21 0.44 -6.65
N TYR A 167 6.48 1.49 -5.88
CA TYR A 167 6.07 1.58 -4.48
C TYR A 167 4.60 2.00 -4.42
N TYR A 168 3.79 1.26 -3.70
CA TYR A 168 2.43 1.70 -3.37
C TYR A 168 2.46 2.61 -2.15
N ILE A 169 1.92 3.82 -2.28
CA ILE A 169 1.84 4.78 -1.18
C ILE A 169 0.37 4.99 -0.84
N LYS A 170 0.01 4.56 0.36
CA LYS A 170 -1.31 4.78 0.91
C LYS A 170 -1.36 6.18 1.53
N SER A 171 -2.18 7.04 0.97
CA SER A 171 -2.34 8.43 1.43
C SER A 171 -2.95 8.54 2.83
N SER A 172 -3.50 7.45 3.37
CA SER A 172 -4.03 7.38 4.73
C SER A 172 -2.98 7.42 5.84
N GLU A 173 -1.68 7.41 5.55
CA GLU A 173 -0.63 7.40 6.59
C GLU A 173 -0.17 8.80 7.02
N THR A 174 -0.60 9.86 6.31
CA THR A 174 -0.43 11.27 6.73
C THR A 174 -1.70 11.88 7.34
N LEU A 175 -2.61 11.03 7.83
CA LEU A 175 -3.92 11.47 8.33
C LEU A 175 -3.86 12.36 9.58
N ARG A 176 -2.84 12.20 10.43
CA ARG A 176 -2.93 12.68 11.83
C ARG A 176 -2.48 14.11 12.08
N ASP A 177 -1.39 14.56 11.47
CA ASP A 177 -0.83 15.89 11.76
C ASP A 177 -0.43 16.62 10.48
N TYR A 178 -1.29 17.58 10.10
CA TYR A 178 -0.95 18.61 9.11
C TYR A 178 -0.74 19.92 9.85
N SER A 179 0.50 20.41 9.88
CA SER A 179 0.81 21.66 10.57
C SER A 179 1.44 22.69 9.64
N PHE A 180 1.12 23.96 9.88
CA PHE A 180 1.68 25.10 9.18
C PHE A 180 1.87 26.29 10.13
N ARG A 181 2.73 27.23 9.73
CA ARG A 181 3.02 28.45 10.49
C ARG A 181 2.31 29.63 9.84
N LEU A 182 1.59 30.42 10.64
CA LEU A 182 1.03 31.70 10.19
C LEU A 182 2.11 32.78 10.11
N ASN A 183 3.15 32.68 10.94
CA ASN A 183 4.36 33.49 10.83
C ASN A 183 5.55 32.63 10.36
N PRO A 184 5.71 32.40 9.05
CA PRO A 184 6.78 31.54 8.53
C PRO A 184 8.19 32.12 8.72
N ASN A 185 8.30 33.44 8.95
CA ASN A 185 9.59 34.13 9.12
C ASN A 185 9.97 34.33 10.60
N ALA A 186 9.20 33.78 11.53
CA ALA A 186 9.48 33.85 12.96
C ALA A 186 10.89 33.31 13.27
N GLN A 187 11.69 34.10 13.97
CA GLN A 187 12.98 33.68 14.50
C GLN A 187 12.78 32.60 15.60
N PRO A 188 13.83 31.84 15.99
CA PRO A 188 13.71 30.78 16.99
C PRO A 188 13.13 31.21 18.34
N ALA A 189 13.27 32.49 18.71
CA ALA A 189 12.73 33.08 19.93
C ALA A 189 11.33 33.70 19.76
N GLU A 190 10.80 33.78 18.53
CA GLU A 190 9.52 34.42 18.23
C GLU A 190 8.40 33.38 18.08
N ASN A 191 7.16 33.79 18.35
CA ASN A 191 5.99 32.91 18.19
C ASN A 191 5.76 32.58 16.70
N PRO A 192 5.91 31.31 16.28
CA PRO A 192 5.65 30.91 14.89
C PRO A 192 4.15 30.86 14.53
N GLN A 193 3.27 31.00 15.53
CA GLN A 193 1.81 30.87 15.42
C GLN A 193 1.44 29.62 14.62
N ARG A 194 1.77 28.46 15.20
CA ARG A 194 1.51 27.16 14.58
C ARG A 194 0.03 26.80 14.63
N VAL A 195 -0.45 26.30 13.51
CA VAL A 195 -1.78 25.72 13.37
C VAL A 195 -1.62 24.25 13.00
N HIS A 196 -2.30 23.38 13.73
CA HIS A 196 -2.35 21.94 13.50
C HIS A 196 -3.75 21.54 13.07
N PHE A 197 -3.86 20.70 12.06
CA PHE A 197 -5.09 19.96 11.78
C PHE A 197 -4.89 18.56 12.34
N LYS A 198 -5.63 18.26 13.42
CA LYS A 198 -5.56 16.98 14.11
C LYS A 198 -6.83 16.19 13.90
N LEU A 199 -6.64 14.90 13.71
CA LEU A 199 -7.74 13.95 13.61
C LEU A 199 -8.12 13.47 15.01
N VAL A 200 -9.32 13.86 15.47
CA VAL A 200 -9.85 13.51 16.81
C VAL A 200 -10.23 12.05 16.87
N ASP A 201 -10.97 11.59 15.86
CA ASP A 201 -11.34 10.20 15.70
C ASP A 201 -11.45 9.85 14.22
N ALA A 202 -11.02 8.64 13.87
CA ALA A 202 -11.31 8.03 12.59
C ALA A 202 -12.28 6.91 12.89
N GLU A 203 -13.52 7.02 12.40
CA GLU A 203 -14.50 5.95 12.53
C GLU A 203 -13.85 4.61 12.19
N ALA A 204 -14.08 3.59 13.02
CA ALA A 204 -13.31 2.35 13.18
C ALA A 204 -13.17 1.44 11.95
N GLY A 205 -13.35 1.93 10.72
CA GLY A 205 -12.91 1.26 9.52
C GLY A 205 -11.51 1.65 9.04
N ALA A 206 -10.80 2.58 9.70
CA ALA A 206 -9.37 2.78 9.48
C ALA A 206 -8.51 1.74 10.22
N LYS A 207 -9.05 1.14 11.29
CA LYS A 207 -8.41 0.07 12.07
C LYS A 207 -8.91 -1.33 11.69
N ASP A 208 -10.18 -1.49 11.28
CA ASP A 208 -10.79 -2.82 11.11
C ASP A 208 -11.44 -3.08 9.73
N ASN A 209 -10.83 -2.60 8.64
CA ASN A 209 -11.07 -3.07 7.25
C ASN A 209 -12.54 -3.04 6.73
N ASN A 210 -13.49 -2.41 7.43
CA ASN A 210 -14.90 -2.45 7.03
C ASN A 210 -15.24 -1.55 5.81
N LYS A 211 -16.08 -2.13 4.93
CA LYS A 211 -16.54 -1.68 3.60
C LYS A 211 -16.98 -0.21 3.50
N GLU A 212 -16.45 0.52 2.51
CA GLU A 212 -17.03 1.76 1.98
C GLU A 212 -18.00 1.44 0.83
N SER A 213 -19.19 2.05 0.84
CA SER A 213 -20.10 2.05 -0.31
C SER A 213 -19.78 3.23 -1.24
N GLY A 214 -20.13 3.14 -2.53
CA GLY A 214 -19.92 4.24 -3.49
C GLY A 214 -20.61 5.56 -3.12
N ASP A 215 -21.60 5.53 -2.22
CA ASP A 215 -22.29 6.70 -1.67
C ASP A 215 -21.73 7.19 -0.31
N SER A 216 -20.73 6.51 0.24
CA SER A 216 -20.18 6.75 1.59
C SER A 216 -18.66 6.88 1.58
N LYS A 217 -18.11 7.68 0.67
CA LYS A 217 -16.67 7.99 0.65
C LYS A 217 -16.31 8.73 1.95
N ARG A 218 -15.34 8.22 2.71
CA ARG A 218 -14.88 8.91 3.92
C ARG A 218 -14.21 10.23 3.55
N ILE A 219 -14.58 11.28 4.28
CA ILE A 219 -14.13 12.64 4.03
C ILE A 219 -13.85 13.35 5.35
N PHE A 220 -13.08 14.43 5.28
CA PHE A 220 -12.72 15.23 6.44
C PHE A 220 -13.89 16.13 6.82
N VAL A 221 -14.42 15.93 8.02
CA VAL A 221 -15.50 16.71 8.63
C VAL A 221 -14.92 17.44 9.85
N LEU A 222 -15.10 18.76 9.94
CA LEU A 222 -14.70 19.53 11.14
C LEU A 222 -15.58 19.11 12.34
N ASP A 223 -14.98 19.01 13.53
CA ASP A 223 -15.73 18.74 14.75
C ASP A 223 -16.73 19.88 15.03
N SER A 224 -18.02 19.60 14.95
CA SER A 224 -19.07 20.60 15.13
C SER A 224 -19.28 21.01 16.60
N HIS A 225 -18.85 20.17 17.55
CA HIS A 225 -19.00 20.44 18.98
C HIS A 225 -17.77 21.13 19.55
N GLN A 226 -16.58 20.66 19.17
CA GLN A 226 -15.30 21.25 19.57
C GLN A 226 -14.37 21.43 18.34
N PRO A 227 -14.60 22.45 17.50
CA PRO A 227 -13.90 22.63 16.23
C PRO A 227 -12.40 22.91 16.38
N PHE A 228 -11.97 23.40 17.55
CA PHE A 228 -10.56 23.66 17.84
C PHE A 228 -10.25 23.55 19.33
N GLU A 229 -8.97 23.45 19.64
CA GLU A 229 -8.40 23.62 20.98
C GLU A 229 -7.10 24.42 20.90
N LEU A 230 -6.79 25.17 21.97
CA LEU A 230 -5.50 25.83 22.13
C LEU A 230 -4.63 24.93 23.00
N ILE A 231 -3.47 24.54 22.48
CA ILE A 231 -2.52 23.68 23.17
C ILE A 231 -1.25 24.45 23.49
N ASP A 232 -0.56 24.07 24.56
CA ASP A 232 0.77 24.60 24.82
C ASP A 232 1.77 23.92 23.88
N GLY A 233 2.42 24.73 23.04
CA GLY A 233 3.43 24.27 22.09
C GLY A 233 4.73 23.86 22.77
N GLU A 234 5.63 23.29 21.97
CA GLU A 234 6.99 22.96 22.40
C GLU A 234 7.74 24.22 22.88
N ALA A 235 8.57 24.07 23.91
CA ALA A 235 9.41 25.14 24.39
C ALA A 235 10.38 25.60 23.29
N ASN A 236 10.50 26.91 23.10
CA ASN A 236 11.49 27.50 22.21
C ASN A 236 12.91 27.34 22.78
N ALA A 237 13.92 27.83 22.06
CA ALA A 237 15.32 27.74 22.49
C ALA A 237 15.61 28.43 23.84
N ASP A 238 14.74 29.34 24.27
CA ASP A 238 14.82 30.10 25.52
C ASP A 238 13.93 29.50 26.63
N GLY A 239 13.27 28.37 26.37
CA GLY A 239 12.40 27.68 27.33
C GLY A 239 10.97 28.22 27.41
N GLU A 240 10.60 29.21 26.60
CA GLU A 240 9.26 29.79 26.55
C GLU A 240 8.32 28.93 25.69
N ARG A 241 7.08 28.75 26.16
CA ARG A 241 6.05 28.02 25.41
C ARG A 241 5.05 29.01 24.81
N PHE A 242 4.77 28.84 23.52
CA PHE A 242 3.72 29.59 22.83
C PHE A 242 2.48 28.73 22.67
N GLN A 243 1.30 29.36 22.72
CA GLN A 243 0.06 28.67 22.40
C GLN A 243 -0.01 28.36 20.90
N GLU A 244 -0.42 27.14 20.58
CA GLU A 244 -0.63 26.66 19.22
C GLU A 244 -2.11 26.35 19.01
N LEU A 245 -2.63 26.60 17.81
CA LEU A 245 -4.02 26.36 17.46
C LEU A 245 -4.18 24.97 16.86
N GLN A 246 -5.00 24.11 17.45
CA GLN A 246 -5.28 22.79 16.92
C GLN A 246 -6.73 22.70 16.45
N LEU A 247 -6.94 22.63 15.14
CA LEU A 247 -8.24 22.37 14.53
C LEU A 247 -8.52 20.87 14.53
N ARG A 248 -9.76 20.51 14.86
CA ARG A 248 -10.18 19.14 15.16
C ARG A 248 -11.06 18.59 14.05
N PHE A 249 -10.62 17.50 13.40
CA PHE A 249 -11.33 16.86 12.30
C PHE A 249 -11.68 15.40 12.62
N PHE A 250 -12.78 14.93 12.05
CA PHE A 250 -13.15 13.53 11.95
C PHE A 250 -12.93 13.04 10.51
N PHE A 251 -12.49 11.79 10.35
CA PHE A 251 -12.45 11.11 9.06
C PHE A 251 -13.48 10.00 9.05
N ARG A 252 -14.66 10.31 8.50
CA ARG A 252 -15.83 9.42 8.49
C ARG A 252 -16.67 9.63 7.23
N ALA A 253 -17.64 8.75 7.01
CA ALA A 253 -18.64 9.00 5.97
C ALA A 253 -19.46 10.24 6.36
N ALA A 254 -19.67 11.14 5.42
CA ALA A 254 -20.56 12.27 5.66
C ALA A 254 -22.01 11.80 5.72
N THR A 255 -22.77 12.43 6.59
CA THR A 255 -24.21 12.24 6.75
C THR A 255 -24.93 13.49 6.27
N THR A 256 -26.24 13.38 6.06
CA THR A 256 -27.09 14.54 5.74
C THR A 256 -27.14 15.58 6.86
N ASP A 257 -26.74 15.21 8.08
CA ASP A 257 -26.72 16.08 9.25
C ASP A 257 -25.49 16.99 9.27
N ASP A 258 -24.47 16.68 8.46
CA ASP A 258 -23.27 17.52 8.31
C ASP A 258 -23.52 18.82 7.53
N TRP A 259 -24.71 18.98 6.95
CA TRP A 259 -25.11 20.22 6.30
C TRP A 259 -25.47 21.31 7.31
N THR A 260 -24.90 22.51 7.16
CA THR A 260 -25.34 23.71 7.88
C THR A 260 -26.49 24.43 7.16
N ASP A 261 -27.32 25.18 7.89
CA ASP A 261 -28.44 25.93 7.29
C ASP A 261 -27.98 26.98 6.28
N ALA A 262 -26.79 27.54 6.46
CA ALA A 262 -26.18 28.49 5.55
C ALA A 262 -25.67 27.82 4.26
N SER A 263 -24.99 26.69 4.37
CA SER A 263 -24.50 25.93 3.20
C SER A 263 -25.63 25.26 2.40
N LYS A 264 -26.75 24.89 3.03
CA LYS A 264 -27.95 24.43 2.30
C LYS A 264 -28.50 25.50 1.35
N LYS A 265 -28.43 26.79 1.71
CA LYS A 265 -28.97 27.89 0.88
C LYS A 265 -28.20 28.11 -0.43
N SER A 266 -26.91 27.78 -0.46
CA SER A 266 -26.06 27.88 -1.65
C SER A 266 -26.02 26.58 -2.48
N ALA A 267 -26.46 25.46 -1.92
CA ALA A 267 -26.54 24.17 -2.60
C ALA A 267 -27.85 23.95 -3.36
N THR A 268 -27.79 23.25 -4.49
CA THR A 268 -29.00 22.91 -5.28
C THR A 268 -29.91 21.94 -4.52
N ALA A 269 -31.22 21.99 -4.78
CA ALA A 269 -32.20 21.10 -4.14
C ALA A 269 -31.93 19.59 -4.39
N ALA A 270 -31.21 19.25 -5.47
CA ALA A 270 -30.77 17.88 -5.73
C ALA A 270 -29.55 17.48 -4.88
N ALA A 271 -28.63 18.42 -4.62
CA ALA A 271 -27.45 18.20 -3.78
C ALA A 271 -27.81 18.05 -2.30
N GLN A 272 -28.81 18.78 -1.80
CA GLN A 272 -29.29 18.70 -0.41
C GLN A 272 -29.88 17.33 -0.03
N LYS A 273 -30.27 16.51 -1.02
CA LYS A 273 -30.80 15.14 -0.79
C LYS A 273 -29.69 14.10 -0.57
N LYS A 274 -28.42 14.49 -0.75
CA LYS A 274 -27.25 13.64 -0.54
C LYS A 274 -26.37 14.23 0.57
N PRO A 275 -25.50 13.43 1.20
CA PRO A 275 -24.48 13.96 2.10
C PRO A 275 -23.60 15.03 1.41
N PRO A 276 -23.09 16.04 2.15
CA PRO A 276 -22.23 17.07 1.59
C PRO A 276 -20.94 16.46 1.03
N THR A 277 -20.45 17.00 -0.10
CA THR A 277 -19.16 16.61 -0.68
C THR A 277 -18.01 17.21 0.14
N GLN A 278 -16.78 16.74 -0.09
CA GLN A 278 -15.60 17.33 0.55
C GLN A 278 -15.51 18.85 0.29
N ASP A 279 -15.92 19.31 -0.89
CA ASP A 279 -15.91 20.74 -1.25
C ASP A 279 -16.92 21.53 -0.40
N HIS A 280 -18.13 20.99 -0.20
CA HIS A 280 -19.13 21.60 0.69
C HIS A 280 -18.62 21.65 2.14
N LEU A 281 -18.00 20.57 2.63
CA LEU A 281 -17.45 20.51 3.99
C LEU A 281 -16.29 21.49 4.20
N ARG A 282 -15.44 21.71 3.19
CA ARG A 282 -14.40 22.75 3.28
C ARG A 282 -15.02 24.13 3.43
N ALA A 283 -16.06 24.44 2.65
CA ALA A 283 -16.77 25.71 2.77
C ALA A 283 -17.43 25.86 4.15
N ILE A 284 -18.05 24.79 4.68
CA ILE A 284 -18.65 24.77 6.03
C ILE A 284 -17.60 25.02 7.11
N ALA A 285 -16.43 24.38 7.02
CA ALA A 285 -15.34 24.58 7.98
C ALA A 285 -14.83 26.03 7.97
N VAL A 286 -14.68 26.62 6.78
CA VAL A 286 -14.30 28.04 6.63
C VAL A 286 -15.37 28.96 7.24
N GLU A 287 -16.64 28.68 6.99
CA GLU A 287 -17.75 29.45 7.57
C GLU A 287 -17.79 29.35 9.11
N GLN A 288 -17.64 28.15 9.67
CA GLN A 288 -17.67 27.95 11.12
C GLN A 288 -16.49 28.62 11.83
N LEU A 289 -15.29 28.61 11.22
CA LEU A 289 -14.07 29.14 11.83
C LEU A 289 -13.84 30.63 11.55
N LEU A 290 -14.27 31.16 10.40
CA LEU A 290 -14.03 32.57 10.02
C LEU A 290 -15.32 33.41 9.93
N GLY A 291 -16.49 32.78 9.97
CA GLY A 291 -17.78 33.47 9.88
C GLY A 291 -18.11 34.32 11.11
N SER A 292 -19.24 35.01 11.04
CA SER A 292 -19.72 35.95 12.07
C SER A 292 -19.99 35.29 13.42
N ASN A 293 -20.32 33.99 13.42
CA ASN A 293 -20.63 33.21 14.61
C ASN A 293 -19.43 32.39 15.13
N SER A 294 -18.23 32.60 14.59
CA SER A 294 -17.03 31.89 15.03
C SER A 294 -16.64 32.28 16.46
N VAL A 295 -16.31 31.27 17.27
CA VAL A 295 -15.76 31.43 18.63
C VAL A 295 -14.23 31.41 18.65
N LEU A 296 -13.58 31.38 17.48
CA LEU A 296 -12.12 31.42 17.36
C LEU A 296 -11.57 32.79 17.80
N PRO A 297 -10.46 32.85 18.58
CA PRO A 297 -9.88 34.13 18.97
C PRO A 297 -9.51 34.99 17.76
N GLU A 298 -9.78 36.31 17.86
CA GLU A 298 -9.64 37.26 16.73
C GLU A 298 -8.22 37.36 16.17
N GLU A 299 -7.18 37.10 16.99
CA GLU A 299 -5.79 37.02 16.54
C GLU A 299 -5.58 35.95 15.45
N TRP A 300 -6.05 34.72 15.71
CA TRP A 300 -5.95 33.60 14.78
C TRP A 300 -6.86 33.79 13.58
N LYS A 301 -8.08 34.29 13.82
CA LYS A 301 -9.09 34.52 12.78
C LYS A 301 -8.62 35.53 11.73
N THR A 302 -8.01 36.64 12.17
CA THR A 302 -7.47 37.68 11.27
C THR A 302 -6.38 37.13 10.37
N LEU A 303 -5.46 36.32 10.91
CA LEU A 303 -4.35 35.73 10.16
C LEU A 303 -4.84 34.65 9.18
N LEU A 304 -5.77 33.79 9.61
CA LEU A 304 -6.35 32.73 8.78
C LEU A 304 -7.26 33.27 7.65
N ALA A 305 -7.80 34.48 7.82
CA ALA A 305 -8.63 35.15 6.82
C ALA A 305 -7.83 35.85 5.71
N GLN A 306 -6.51 36.02 5.86
CA GLN A 306 -5.67 36.63 4.83
C GLN A 306 -5.72 35.83 3.51
N PRO A 307 -5.55 36.45 2.34
CA PRO A 307 -5.52 35.72 1.07
C PRO A 307 -4.42 34.66 1.04
N TYR A 308 -4.75 33.45 0.58
CA TYR A 308 -3.75 32.38 0.44
C TYR A 308 -2.73 32.74 -0.64
N LYS A 309 -1.44 32.70 -0.31
CA LYS A 309 -0.37 32.86 -1.28
C LYS A 309 -0.07 31.52 -1.96
N LYS A 310 -0.33 31.42 -3.26
CA LYS A 310 -0.05 30.23 -4.07
C LYS A 310 1.46 30.04 -4.24
N ALA A 311 1.87 28.85 -4.70
CA ALA A 311 3.28 28.49 -4.87
C ALA A 311 4.01 29.38 -5.91
N ASP A 312 3.27 29.92 -6.88
CA ASP A 312 3.78 30.88 -7.89
C ASP A 312 3.85 32.33 -7.39
N GLY A 313 3.47 32.57 -6.14
CA GLY A 313 3.52 33.88 -5.50
C GLY A 313 2.28 34.74 -5.71
N GLU A 314 1.31 34.30 -6.52
CA GLU A 314 0.03 34.99 -6.69
C GLU A 314 -0.86 34.84 -5.45
N LEU A 315 -1.65 35.87 -5.17
CA LEU A 315 -2.66 35.82 -4.11
C LEU A 315 -3.94 35.20 -4.66
N ALA A 316 -4.46 34.19 -3.98
CA ALA A 316 -5.73 33.58 -4.28
C ALA A 316 -6.91 34.49 -3.91
N ASP A 317 -8.06 34.22 -4.52
CA ASP A 317 -9.36 34.81 -4.19
C ASP A 317 -10.00 34.20 -2.93
N TYR A 318 -9.35 33.20 -2.31
CA TYR A 318 -9.79 32.53 -1.09
C TYR A 318 -8.80 32.71 0.07
N SER A 319 -9.29 32.45 1.29
CA SER A 319 -8.53 32.63 2.53
C SER A 319 -7.40 31.61 2.72
N LEU A 320 -6.42 31.95 3.56
CA LEU A 320 -5.30 31.09 3.93
C LEU A 320 -5.83 29.76 4.48
N LEU A 321 -6.83 29.81 5.36
CA LEU A 321 -7.49 28.60 5.88
C LEU A 321 -8.05 27.72 4.76
N GLN A 322 -8.76 28.29 3.79
CA GLN A 322 -9.32 27.53 2.67
C GLN A 322 -8.22 26.89 1.81
N GLY A 323 -7.12 27.60 1.56
CA GLY A 323 -5.96 27.04 0.86
C GLY A 323 -5.32 25.89 1.62
N GLN A 324 -5.14 26.03 2.93
CA GLN A 324 -4.59 24.97 3.79
C GLN A 324 -5.53 23.77 3.88
N LEU A 325 -6.85 23.98 3.92
CA LEU A 325 -7.86 22.90 3.85
C LEU A 325 -7.85 22.19 2.50
N ASN A 326 -7.70 22.91 1.40
CA ASN A 326 -7.54 22.30 0.08
C ASN A 326 -6.30 21.39 0.05
N ASN A 327 -5.17 21.86 0.59
CA ASN A 327 -3.94 21.07 0.67
C ASN A 327 -4.10 19.85 1.57
N TYR A 328 -4.68 20.03 2.76
CA TYR A 328 -4.88 18.94 3.72
C TYR A 328 -5.78 17.83 3.17
N THR A 329 -6.93 18.22 2.60
CA THR A 329 -7.89 17.26 2.05
C THR A 329 -7.34 16.57 0.80
N LYS A 330 -6.74 17.30 -0.15
CA LYS A 330 -6.12 16.69 -1.34
C LYS A 330 -4.96 15.76 -0.97
N LYS A 331 -4.04 16.18 -0.12
CA LYS A 331 -2.86 15.39 0.29
C LYS A 331 -3.25 14.01 0.85
N ASN A 332 -4.40 13.92 1.51
CA ASN A 332 -4.86 12.71 2.18
C ASN A 332 -5.94 11.93 1.42
N THR A 333 -6.22 12.27 0.15
CA THR A 333 -7.21 11.58 -0.69
C THR A 333 -6.63 10.96 -1.97
N PHE A 334 -5.32 11.01 -2.18
CA PHE A 334 -4.68 10.46 -3.39
C PHE A 334 -3.67 9.37 -3.03
N ASP A 335 -4.06 8.10 -3.14
CA ASP A 335 -3.06 7.04 -3.25
C ASP A 335 -2.27 7.24 -4.53
N TYR A 336 -0.97 6.92 -4.54
CA TYR A 336 -0.17 7.08 -5.74
C TYR A 336 0.96 6.07 -5.76
N PHE A 337 1.51 5.86 -6.95
CA PHE A 337 2.62 4.97 -7.18
C PHE A 337 3.88 5.76 -7.47
N ILE A 338 4.99 5.37 -6.84
CA ILE A 338 6.32 5.87 -7.23
C ILE A 338 7.05 4.74 -7.95
N HIS A 339 7.40 4.96 -9.20
CA HIS A 339 8.15 4.00 -9.99
C HIS A 339 9.60 3.88 -9.48
N LYS A 340 10.07 2.64 -9.32
CA LYS A 340 11.41 2.31 -8.79
C LYS A 340 12.52 2.73 -9.76
N ASP A 341 12.30 2.60 -11.07
CA ASP A 341 13.20 3.09 -12.14
C ASP A 341 12.41 3.60 -13.37
N LEU A 342 11.81 4.80 -13.28
CA LEU A 342 10.97 5.34 -14.37
C LEU A 342 11.77 5.58 -15.65
N GLY A 343 13.00 6.06 -15.51
CA GLY A 343 13.86 6.38 -16.64
C GLY A 343 14.18 5.14 -17.47
N GLY A 344 14.64 4.06 -16.82
CA GLY A 344 14.89 2.80 -17.52
C GLY A 344 13.63 2.21 -18.14
N PHE A 345 12.49 2.27 -17.43
CA PHE A 345 11.20 1.80 -17.94
C PHE A 345 10.78 2.54 -19.22
N LEU A 346 10.60 3.86 -19.16
CA LEU A 346 10.13 4.64 -20.32
C LEU A 346 11.12 4.59 -21.49
N THR A 347 12.43 4.49 -21.22
CA THR A 347 13.43 4.38 -22.31
C THR A 347 13.27 3.07 -23.07
N ARG A 348 13.07 1.94 -22.36
CA ARG A 348 12.81 0.64 -23.00
C ARG A 348 11.50 0.64 -23.79
N GLU A 349 10.46 1.23 -23.22
CA GLU A 349 9.15 1.34 -23.88
C GLU A 349 9.20 2.27 -25.10
N LEU A 350 9.97 3.37 -25.06
CA LEU A 350 10.17 4.26 -26.19
C LEU A 350 10.89 3.56 -27.34
N ASP A 351 11.96 2.82 -27.03
CA ASP A 351 12.67 1.99 -28.01
C ASP A 351 11.72 0.94 -28.64
N PHE A 352 10.84 0.33 -27.85
CA PHE A 352 9.84 -0.62 -28.33
C PHE A 352 8.79 0.04 -29.24
N TYR A 353 8.24 1.18 -28.81
CA TYR A 353 7.28 1.97 -29.57
C TYR A 353 7.83 2.40 -30.93
N ILE A 354 9.08 2.90 -30.94
CA ILE A 354 9.78 3.27 -32.17
C ILE A 354 9.92 2.06 -33.12
N LYS A 355 10.38 0.92 -32.60
CA LYS A 355 10.65 -0.26 -33.44
C LYS A 355 9.40 -0.92 -34.01
N ASN A 356 8.27 -0.88 -33.31
CA ASN A 356 7.08 -1.66 -33.69
C ASN A 356 5.95 -0.82 -34.31
N GLU A 357 5.86 0.46 -33.95
CA GLU A 357 4.75 1.30 -34.42
C GLU A 357 5.18 2.41 -35.38
N LEU A 358 6.42 2.88 -35.27
CA LEU A 358 6.95 3.93 -36.14
C LEU A 358 7.82 3.37 -37.27
N LEU A 359 8.43 2.19 -37.09
CA LEU A 359 9.27 1.51 -38.07
C LEU A 359 8.57 0.22 -38.56
N ASP A 360 7.84 0.30 -39.67
CA ASP A 360 7.39 -0.91 -40.37
C ASP A 360 8.48 -1.41 -41.33
N TRP A 361 8.87 -2.67 -41.20
CA TRP A 361 9.84 -3.30 -42.10
C TRP A 361 9.39 -3.29 -43.56
N ALA A 362 8.08 -3.43 -43.82
CA ALA A 362 7.54 -3.40 -45.17
C ALA A 362 7.78 -2.03 -45.84
N ASP A 363 7.61 -0.95 -45.08
CA ASP A 363 7.83 0.43 -45.54
C ASP A 363 9.32 0.67 -45.82
N ILE A 364 10.21 0.24 -44.92
CA ILE A 364 11.66 0.36 -45.11
C ILE A 364 12.11 -0.45 -46.33
N ALA A 365 11.61 -1.67 -46.50
CA ALA A 365 11.96 -2.53 -47.62
C ALA A 365 11.48 -1.94 -48.96
N ALA A 366 10.28 -1.36 -48.99
CA ALA A 366 9.72 -0.68 -50.16
C ALA A 366 10.51 0.59 -50.52
N LEU A 367 11.04 1.30 -49.51
CA LEU A 367 11.76 2.56 -49.66
C LEU A 367 13.28 2.43 -49.71
N LYS A 368 13.82 1.21 -49.63
CA LYS A 368 15.27 0.96 -49.55
C LYS A 368 16.08 1.57 -50.70
N ASN A 369 15.47 1.70 -51.88
CA ASN A 369 16.10 2.28 -53.07
C ASN A 369 15.67 3.73 -53.34
N ASP A 370 14.77 4.30 -52.51
CA ASP A 370 14.27 5.67 -52.61
C ASP A 370 14.76 6.49 -51.41
N THR A 371 16.03 6.91 -51.51
CA THR A 371 16.71 7.66 -50.44
C THR A 371 16.01 8.98 -50.08
N VAL A 372 15.29 9.57 -51.04
CA VAL A 372 14.58 10.85 -50.90
C VAL A 372 13.36 10.70 -49.98
N ARG A 373 12.71 9.53 -49.98
CA ARG A 373 11.57 9.25 -49.10
C ARG A 373 11.95 8.58 -47.79
N LEU A 374 13.06 7.84 -47.79
CA LEU A 374 13.55 7.15 -46.59
C LEU A 374 14.18 8.12 -45.57
N ALA A 375 14.90 9.14 -46.03
CA ALA A 375 15.60 10.07 -45.13
C ALA A 375 14.64 10.85 -44.20
N PRO A 376 13.54 11.46 -44.67
CA PRO A 376 12.58 12.15 -43.79
C PRO A 376 11.98 11.26 -42.70
N LEU A 377 11.68 9.99 -43.03
CA LEU A 377 11.11 9.02 -42.09
C LEU A 377 12.09 8.68 -40.96
N LEU A 378 13.37 8.45 -41.29
CA LEU A 378 14.42 8.20 -40.30
C LEU A 378 14.68 9.43 -39.43
N SER A 379 14.76 10.63 -40.04
CA SER A 379 14.95 11.88 -39.30
C SER A 379 13.81 12.15 -38.33
N LYS A 380 12.55 11.89 -38.73
CA LYS A 380 11.39 12.01 -37.84
C LYS A 380 11.53 11.11 -36.61
N ILE A 381 11.99 9.87 -36.80
CA ILE A 381 12.22 8.92 -35.71
C ILE A 381 13.34 9.41 -34.79
N GLU A 382 14.44 9.94 -35.34
CA GLU A 382 15.53 10.53 -34.55
C GLU A 382 15.04 11.71 -33.69
N VAL A 383 14.17 12.56 -34.24
CA VAL A 383 13.56 13.68 -33.51
C VAL A 383 12.65 13.17 -32.38
N ILE A 384 11.77 12.20 -32.67
CA ILE A 384 10.89 11.58 -31.68
C ILE A 384 11.73 10.97 -30.55
N ARG A 385 12.78 10.22 -30.90
CA ARG A 385 13.70 9.61 -29.93
C ARG A 385 14.38 10.67 -29.06
N SER A 386 15.00 11.68 -29.67
CA SER A 386 15.74 12.71 -28.94
C SER A 386 14.85 13.54 -28.01
N LEU A 387 13.65 13.91 -28.47
CA LEU A 387 12.67 14.62 -27.64
C LEU A 387 12.13 13.72 -26.53
N GLY A 388 11.77 12.47 -26.86
CA GLY A 388 11.31 11.47 -25.90
C GLY A 388 12.33 11.24 -24.79
N GLU A 389 13.59 10.99 -25.12
CA GLU A 389 14.68 10.79 -24.16
C GLU A 389 14.90 12.00 -23.24
N LYS A 390 14.80 13.23 -23.77
CA LYS A 390 14.91 14.46 -22.95
C LYS A 390 13.76 14.57 -21.94
N ILE A 391 12.53 14.30 -22.39
CA ILE A 391 11.35 14.35 -21.52
C ILE A 391 11.41 13.24 -20.47
N ILE A 392 11.78 12.02 -20.87
CA ILE A 392 11.99 10.88 -19.97
C ILE A 392 13.05 11.21 -18.93
N ALA A 393 14.19 11.79 -19.33
CA ALA A 393 15.24 12.16 -18.39
C ALA A 393 14.72 13.16 -17.34
N PHE A 394 13.90 14.13 -17.75
CA PHE A 394 13.31 15.09 -16.83
C PHE A 394 12.28 14.43 -15.89
N LEU A 395 11.36 13.62 -16.41
CA LEU A 395 10.40 12.84 -15.61
C LEU A 395 11.11 11.91 -14.62
N ALA A 396 12.15 11.22 -15.06
CA ALA A 396 12.95 10.33 -14.22
C ALA A 396 13.67 11.08 -13.10
N GLN A 397 14.12 12.32 -13.31
CA GLN A 397 14.69 13.14 -12.24
C GLN A 397 13.66 13.44 -11.15
N LEU A 398 12.43 13.79 -11.55
CA LEU A 398 11.33 14.05 -10.63
C LEU A 398 10.96 12.80 -9.84
N GLU A 399 10.77 11.68 -10.54
CA GLU A 399 10.41 10.42 -9.91
C GLU A 399 11.49 9.93 -8.94
N ASN A 400 12.76 10.02 -9.34
CA ASN A 400 13.88 9.66 -8.47
C ASN A 400 13.96 10.55 -7.22
N PHE A 401 13.56 11.81 -7.33
CA PHE A 401 13.45 12.68 -6.17
C PHE A 401 12.32 12.25 -5.22
N GLN A 402 11.13 11.92 -5.75
CA GLN A 402 10.04 11.37 -4.94
C GLN A 402 10.45 10.07 -4.25
N LYS A 403 11.06 9.14 -5.01
CA LYS A 403 11.63 7.90 -4.50
C LYS A 403 12.64 8.15 -3.39
N LYS A 404 13.53 9.13 -3.54
CA LYS A 404 14.51 9.49 -2.51
C LYS A 404 13.85 10.03 -1.24
N LEU A 405 12.80 10.84 -1.37
CA LEU A 405 12.02 11.32 -0.23
C LEU A 405 11.28 10.18 0.48
N TRP A 406 10.69 9.26 -0.30
CA TRP A 406 9.99 8.10 0.23
C TRP A 406 10.94 7.16 1.00
N LEU A 407 12.11 6.88 0.45
CA LEU A 407 13.13 6.01 1.06
C LEU A 407 13.95 6.71 2.16
N LYS A 408 13.71 8.00 2.42
CA LYS A 408 14.39 8.71 3.50
C LYS A 408 13.93 8.14 4.84
N LYS A 409 14.88 7.63 5.64
CA LYS A 409 14.65 7.19 7.01
C LYS A 409 13.87 8.26 7.77
N LYS A 410 12.72 7.87 8.33
CA LYS A 410 11.89 8.75 9.15
C LYS A 410 12.56 8.98 10.50
N PHE A 411 12.27 10.12 11.11
CA PHE A 411 12.73 10.44 12.45
C PHE A 411 11.78 9.82 13.49
N VAL A 412 12.32 9.40 14.62
CA VAL A 412 11.52 9.04 15.79
C VAL A 412 11.02 10.34 16.41
N THR A 413 9.69 10.50 16.51
CA THR A 413 9.06 11.69 17.10
C THR A 413 8.98 11.58 18.61
N GLU A 414 8.65 10.39 19.12
CA GLU A 414 8.46 10.13 20.54
C GLU A 414 8.94 8.73 20.90
N THR A 415 9.41 8.58 22.14
CA THR A 415 9.79 7.30 22.75
C THR A 415 9.22 7.25 24.15
N HIS A 416 8.48 6.18 24.44
CA HIS A 416 7.89 5.92 25.76
C HIS A 416 8.22 4.49 26.18
N TYR A 417 8.26 4.26 27.49
CA TYR A 417 8.47 2.96 28.12
C TYR A 417 7.22 2.51 28.84
N CYS A 418 6.90 1.22 28.69
CA CYS A 418 5.84 0.53 29.42
C CYS A 418 6.50 -0.46 30.38
N ILE A 419 6.33 -0.25 31.68
CA ILE A 419 7.03 -1.00 32.74
C ILE A 419 6.02 -1.50 33.77
N THR A 420 6.19 -2.71 34.30
CA THR A 420 5.29 -3.23 35.35
C THR A 420 5.63 -2.66 36.73
N LEU A 421 4.62 -2.43 37.57
CA LEU A 421 4.80 -1.77 38.88
C LEU A 421 5.76 -2.50 39.83
N ASP A 422 5.89 -3.82 39.73
CA ASP A 422 6.82 -4.62 40.52
C ASP A 422 8.30 -4.20 40.33
N ARG A 423 8.65 -3.65 39.16
CA ARG A 423 10.00 -3.10 38.91
C ARG A 423 10.30 -1.85 39.72
N LEU A 424 9.29 -1.19 40.27
CA LEU A 424 9.41 0.02 41.08
C LEU A 424 9.40 -0.24 42.59
N GLN A 425 9.41 -1.49 43.02
CA GLN A 425 9.37 -1.83 44.45
C GLN A 425 10.50 -1.16 45.25
N ALA A 426 11.71 -1.08 44.68
CA ALA A 426 12.86 -0.42 45.30
C ALA A 426 12.80 1.12 45.26
N HIS A 427 11.79 1.71 44.60
CA HIS A 427 11.67 3.15 44.33
C HIS A 427 10.28 3.69 44.74
N PRO A 428 9.96 3.71 46.05
CA PRO A 428 8.62 4.04 46.54
C PRO A 428 8.17 5.46 46.17
N ALA A 429 9.10 6.42 46.03
CA ALA A 429 8.78 7.79 45.61
C ALA A 429 8.25 7.85 44.16
N LEU A 430 8.83 7.06 43.25
CA LEU A 430 8.35 6.97 41.86
C LEU A 430 7.03 6.22 41.81
N LEU A 431 6.92 5.11 42.54
CA LEU A 431 5.68 4.33 42.62
C LEU A 431 4.50 5.16 43.12
N GLN A 432 4.70 6.01 44.13
CA GLN A 432 3.66 6.91 44.63
C GLN A 432 3.21 7.91 43.56
N GLN A 433 4.14 8.52 42.82
CA GLN A 433 3.80 9.45 41.72
C GLN A 433 2.98 8.76 40.62
N VAL A 434 3.30 7.50 40.31
CA VAL A 434 2.55 6.69 39.34
C VAL A 434 1.14 6.44 39.85
N LEU A 435 1.03 6.03 41.12
CA LEU A 435 -0.25 5.79 41.74
C LEU A 435 -1.09 7.06 41.81
N ASP A 436 -0.52 8.25 41.97
CA ASP A 436 -1.25 9.52 42.06
C ASP A 436 -1.66 10.11 40.70
N ASN A 437 -1.13 9.60 39.59
CA ASN A 437 -1.47 10.08 38.25
C ASN A 437 -2.89 9.65 37.83
N GLN A 438 -3.75 10.62 37.53
CA GLN A 438 -5.14 10.36 37.16
C GLN A 438 -5.27 9.65 35.80
N GLN A 439 -4.51 10.07 34.79
CA GLN A 439 -4.59 9.48 33.45
C GLN A 439 -4.17 8.00 33.47
N GLN A 440 -3.10 7.69 34.23
CA GLN A 440 -2.64 6.31 34.41
C GLN A 440 -3.71 5.41 35.06
N ARG A 441 -4.46 5.94 36.04
CA ARG A 441 -5.58 5.20 36.67
C ARG A 441 -6.73 4.96 35.69
N GLU A 442 -7.07 5.96 34.88
CA GLU A 442 -8.11 5.84 33.85
C GLU A 442 -7.76 4.75 32.83
N ASP A 443 -6.50 4.67 32.42
CA ASP A 443 -5.98 3.62 31.56
C ASP A 443 -6.11 2.23 32.19
N TRP A 444 -5.78 2.10 33.48
CA TRP A 444 -5.96 0.82 34.19
C TRP A 444 -7.42 0.39 34.27
N HIS A 445 -8.33 1.35 34.47
CA HIS A 445 -9.76 1.06 34.43
C HIS A 445 -10.22 0.62 33.04
N SER A 446 -9.75 1.31 31.99
CA SER A 446 -10.13 0.99 30.61
C SER A 446 -9.62 -0.38 30.16
N LEU A 447 -8.34 -0.66 30.38
CA LEU A 447 -7.63 -1.84 29.87
C LEU A 447 -7.86 -3.08 30.74
N TYR A 448 -7.74 -2.95 32.07
CA TYR A 448 -7.81 -4.07 33.01
C TYR A 448 -9.16 -4.20 33.71
N LYS A 449 -10.12 -3.28 33.45
CA LYS A 449 -11.41 -3.20 34.16
C LYS A 449 -11.23 -3.08 35.68
N LEU A 450 -10.18 -2.36 36.09
CA LEU A 450 -9.83 -2.17 37.49
C LEU A 450 -10.86 -1.32 38.22
N ASP A 451 -11.25 -1.71 39.44
CA ASP A 451 -12.09 -0.88 40.30
C ASP A 451 -11.25 0.23 40.96
N LEU A 452 -11.45 1.47 40.48
CA LEU A 452 -10.73 2.64 40.97
C LEU A 452 -11.14 3.05 42.38
N ALA A 453 -12.38 2.77 42.80
CA ALA A 453 -12.82 3.06 44.16
C ALA A 453 -12.13 2.13 45.15
N GLN A 454 -12.02 0.84 44.81
CA GLN A 454 -11.26 -0.12 45.61
C GLN A 454 -9.76 0.19 45.61
N LEU A 455 -9.17 0.55 44.47
CA LEU A 455 -7.76 0.97 44.41
C LEU A 455 -7.50 2.19 45.30
N ALA A 456 -8.36 3.21 45.26
CA ALA A 456 -8.22 4.40 46.09
C ALA A 456 -8.34 4.12 47.60
N LYS A 457 -9.10 3.09 47.98
CA LYS A 457 -9.18 2.59 49.35
C LYS A 457 -7.89 1.86 49.74
N ASP A 458 -7.44 0.95 48.89
CA ASP A 458 -6.23 0.14 49.13
C ASP A 458 -4.96 1.00 49.23
N ILE A 459 -4.82 2.05 48.40
CA ILE A 459 -3.70 3.03 48.48
C ILE A 459 -3.68 3.76 49.83
N LYS A 460 -4.84 3.96 50.48
CA LYS A 460 -4.92 4.65 51.78
C LYS A 460 -4.71 3.71 52.97
N GLU A 461 -5.08 2.44 52.82
CA GLU A 461 -5.11 1.45 53.92
C GLU A 461 -3.85 0.57 53.98
N LEU A 462 -3.12 0.44 52.86
CA LEU A 462 -1.95 -0.45 52.73
C LEU A 462 -0.67 0.35 52.50
N SER A 463 0.46 -0.19 52.93
CA SER A 463 1.77 0.25 52.46
C SER A 463 1.98 -0.11 50.99
N LEU A 464 2.92 0.57 50.33
CA LEU A 464 3.22 0.32 48.91
C LEU A 464 3.69 -1.13 48.65
N ASP A 465 4.46 -1.71 49.57
CA ASP A 465 4.87 -3.12 49.47
C ASP A 465 3.68 -4.07 49.61
N GLU A 466 2.79 -3.83 50.58
CA GLU A 466 1.56 -4.64 50.74
C GLU A 466 0.62 -4.51 49.54
N LEU A 467 0.63 -3.36 48.85
CA LEU A 467 -0.13 -3.16 47.62
C LEU A 467 0.41 -4.03 46.48
N LEU A 468 1.74 -4.12 46.33
CA LEU A 468 2.40 -4.94 45.30
C LEU A 468 2.41 -6.44 45.60
N GLU A 469 2.12 -6.86 46.84
CA GLU A 469 1.85 -8.26 47.18
C GLU A 469 0.50 -8.73 46.63
N LYS A 470 -0.43 -7.81 46.34
CA LYS A 470 -1.71 -8.18 45.70
C LYS A 470 -1.49 -8.45 44.21
N PRO A 471 -1.80 -9.67 43.71
CA PRO A 471 -1.58 -10.04 42.30
C PRO A 471 -2.28 -9.12 41.30
N GLN A 472 -3.40 -8.52 41.70
CA GLN A 472 -4.19 -7.60 40.89
C GLN A 472 -3.52 -6.23 40.63
N TYR A 473 -2.51 -5.85 41.42
CA TYR A 473 -1.80 -4.58 41.28
C TYR A 473 -0.34 -4.75 40.86
N ARG A 474 0.29 -5.85 41.29
CA ARG A 474 1.71 -6.13 41.08
C ARG A 474 2.21 -5.89 39.65
N TYR A 475 1.44 -6.34 38.66
CA TYR A 475 1.81 -6.31 37.25
C TYR A 475 1.02 -5.29 36.43
N LEU A 476 0.43 -4.28 37.08
CA LEU A 476 -0.15 -3.15 36.35
C LEU A 476 0.93 -2.44 35.54
N MET A 477 0.57 -2.00 34.34
CA MET A 477 1.49 -1.35 33.42
C MET A 477 1.57 0.15 33.70
N LEU A 478 2.74 0.66 34.03
CA LEU A 478 3.07 2.07 33.95
C LEU A 478 3.37 2.44 32.50
N ASP A 479 2.66 3.42 31.94
CA ASP A 479 2.98 4.05 30.67
C ASP A 479 3.57 5.45 30.91
N THR A 480 4.83 5.61 30.56
CA THR A 480 5.52 6.90 30.69
C THR A 480 4.93 8.02 29.83
N ALA A 481 4.06 7.73 28.84
CA ALA A 481 3.40 8.74 28.03
C ALA A 481 2.60 9.78 28.87
N HIS A 482 2.13 9.38 30.06
CA HIS A 482 1.38 10.24 30.98
C HIS A 482 2.24 11.10 31.91
N PHE A 483 3.56 11.06 31.77
CA PHE A 483 4.51 11.70 32.67
C PHE A 483 5.46 12.64 31.91
N ASP A 484 5.98 13.62 32.63
CA ASP A 484 6.94 14.58 32.07
C ASP A 484 8.33 13.96 31.85
N THR A 485 9.20 14.74 31.22
CA THR A 485 10.56 14.31 30.89
C THR A 485 11.41 14.07 32.14
N ASP A 486 11.16 14.79 33.23
CA ASP A 486 11.93 14.66 34.47
C ASP A 486 11.63 13.33 35.16
N PHE A 487 10.35 12.96 35.26
CA PHE A 487 9.94 11.64 35.76
C PHE A 487 10.53 10.52 34.90
N LYS A 488 10.45 10.65 33.56
CA LYS A 488 11.04 9.68 32.62
C LYS A 488 12.53 9.50 32.85
N ALA A 489 13.28 10.59 33.00
CA ALA A 489 14.71 10.55 33.22
C ALA A 489 15.06 9.87 34.56
N GLN A 490 14.32 10.17 35.63
CA GLN A 490 14.50 9.52 36.93
C GLN A 490 14.22 8.02 36.85
N LEU A 491 13.12 7.63 36.20
CA LEU A 491 12.74 6.24 35.99
C LEU A 491 13.79 5.46 35.20
N ILE A 492 14.27 6.00 34.10
CA ILE A 492 15.31 5.34 33.28
C ILE A 492 16.61 5.21 34.07
N ALA A 493 16.96 6.22 34.88
CA ALA A 493 18.17 6.18 35.71
C ALA A 493 18.13 5.08 36.79
N THR A 494 16.94 4.56 37.16
CA THR A 494 16.86 3.43 38.09
C THR A 494 17.14 2.08 37.45
N MET A 495 17.23 2.01 36.12
CA MET A 495 17.39 0.77 35.37
C MET A 495 18.79 0.67 34.76
N GLU A 496 19.56 -0.33 35.18
CA GLU A 496 20.84 -0.68 34.53
C GLU A 496 20.59 -1.49 33.25
N ASP A 497 21.36 -1.26 32.19
CA ASP A 497 21.27 -2.00 30.92
C ASP A 497 19.83 -2.13 30.36
N LEU A 498 19.13 -0.99 30.27
CA LEU A 498 17.73 -0.88 29.82
C LEU A 498 17.42 -1.69 28.56
N ASP A 499 18.32 -1.68 27.57
CA ASP A 499 18.15 -2.41 26.31
C ASP A 499 18.08 -3.94 26.51
N GLN A 500 18.82 -4.50 27.48
CA GLN A 500 18.76 -5.94 27.78
C GLN A 500 17.53 -6.32 28.59
N GLN A 501 17.02 -5.40 29.41
CA GLN A 501 15.81 -5.60 30.20
C GLN A 501 14.51 -5.41 29.39
N CYS A 502 14.62 -4.87 28.17
CA CYS A 502 13.48 -4.61 27.30
C CYS A 502 13.04 -5.89 26.59
N ASP A 503 11.91 -6.46 27.03
CA ASP A 503 11.37 -7.72 26.49
C ASP A 503 10.71 -7.56 25.12
N GLY A 504 10.33 -6.34 24.73
CA GLY A 504 9.61 -6.09 23.49
C GLY A 504 9.60 -4.63 23.07
N ILE A 505 9.48 -4.41 21.76
CA ILE A 505 9.42 -3.07 21.17
C ILE A 505 8.12 -2.95 20.38
N LEU A 506 7.33 -1.94 20.72
CA LEU A 506 6.15 -1.54 19.95
C LEU A 506 6.49 -0.32 19.09
N ILE A 507 6.12 -0.36 17.81
CA ILE A 507 6.40 0.74 16.87
C ILE A 507 5.10 1.15 16.20
N ASN A 508 4.78 2.43 16.31
CA ASN A 508 3.69 3.05 15.58
C ASN A 508 4.26 3.82 14.39
N SER A 509 4.22 3.20 13.21
CA SER A 509 4.66 3.78 11.94
C SER A 509 4.09 2.97 10.79
N ASP A 510 4.23 3.46 9.56
CA ASP A 510 4.17 2.57 8.39
C ASP A 510 5.21 1.47 8.56
N ASN A 511 4.78 0.22 8.40
CA ASN A 511 5.64 -0.94 8.63
C ASN A 511 6.79 -1.02 7.62
N PHE A 512 6.64 -0.53 6.38
CA PHE A 512 7.79 -0.47 5.46
C PHE A 512 8.85 0.51 5.97
N GLN A 513 8.45 1.70 6.44
CA GLN A 513 9.38 2.66 7.06
C GLN A 513 10.00 2.12 8.37
N ALA A 514 9.19 1.47 9.22
CA ALA A 514 9.66 0.87 10.46
C ALA A 514 10.74 -0.20 10.20
N LEU A 515 10.49 -1.10 9.24
CA LEU A 515 11.46 -2.11 8.83
C LEU A 515 12.77 -1.46 8.33
N ASN A 516 12.69 -0.39 7.53
CA ASN A 516 13.91 0.29 7.06
C ASN A 516 14.72 0.95 8.19
N ILE A 517 14.08 1.43 9.26
CA ILE A 517 14.77 1.99 10.44
C ILE A 517 15.39 0.88 11.27
N LEU A 518 14.64 -0.20 11.52
CA LEU A 518 15.05 -1.30 12.39
C LEU A 518 16.08 -2.24 11.76
N SER A 519 16.23 -2.21 10.44
CA SER A 519 17.05 -3.18 9.70
C SER A 519 18.49 -3.24 10.18
N ASP A 520 19.08 -2.12 10.63
CA ASP A 520 20.47 -2.09 11.10
C ASP A 520 20.61 -2.76 12.48
N ARG A 521 19.65 -2.54 13.39
CA ARG A 521 19.66 -3.07 14.76
C ARG A 521 19.39 -4.58 14.79
N PHE A 522 18.41 -5.05 14.01
CA PHE A 522 17.89 -6.43 14.08
C PHE A 522 18.31 -7.31 12.91
N LYS A 523 19.35 -6.91 12.18
CA LYS A 523 19.86 -7.64 11.01
C LYS A 523 20.20 -9.08 11.36
N ASN A 524 19.62 -10.04 10.64
CA ASN A 524 19.82 -11.49 10.85
C ASN A 524 19.53 -12.01 12.28
N GLN A 525 18.73 -11.30 13.09
CA GLN A 525 18.47 -11.68 14.49
C GLN A 525 17.12 -12.36 14.71
N LEU A 526 16.13 -12.14 13.85
CA LEU A 526 14.78 -12.67 14.05
C LEU A 526 14.74 -14.15 13.71
N THR A 527 14.24 -14.97 14.63
CA THR A 527 14.04 -16.41 14.43
C THR A 527 12.70 -16.75 13.77
N SER A 528 11.69 -15.90 13.93
CA SER A 528 10.39 -16.05 13.28
C SER A 528 9.74 -14.70 13.00
N ILE A 529 8.94 -14.66 11.95
CA ILE A 529 8.11 -13.51 11.58
C ILE A 529 6.69 -14.02 11.38
N TYR A 530 5.71 -13.38 12.00
CA TYR A 530 4.30 -13.63 11.73
C TYR A 530 3.67 -12.33 11.22
N ILE A 531 2.93 -12.43 10.12
CA ILE A 531 2.18 -11.31 9.57
C ILE A 531 0.77 -11.75 9.18
N ASP A 532 -0.18 -10.87 9.44
CA ASP A 532 -1.59 -10.98 9.06
C ASP A 532 -1.94 -9.78 8.17
N PRO A 533 -1.56 -9.80 6.89
CA PRO A 533 -1.83 -8.70 5.97
C PRO A 533 -3.34 -8.56 5.71
N PRO A 534 -3.83 -7.39 5.28
CA PRO A 534 -5.22 -7.23 4.88
C PRO A 534 -5.57 -8.20 3.73
N TYR A 535 -6.61 -9.01 3.85
CA TYR A 535 -6.94 -10.07 2.88
C TYR A 535 -7.51 -9.59 1.54
N ASN A 536 -7.77 -8.29 1.40
CA ASN A 536 -8.36 -7.69 0.19
C ASN A 536 -9.74 -8.27 -0.22
N SER A 537 -10.41 -8.99 0.67
CA SER A 537 -11.76 -9.52 0.45
C SER A 537 -12.83 -8.42 0.36
N ASP A 538 -14.06 -8.73 -0.05
CA ASP A 538 -15.18 -7.77 -0.05
C ASP A 538 -15.52 -7.21 1.35
N ALA A 539 -15.13 -7.93 2.41
CA ALA A 539 -15.28 -7.52 3.80
C ALA A 539 -14.10 -6.69 4.32
N SER A 540 -12.96 -6.72 3.61
CA SER A 540 -11.67 -6.19 4.04
C SER A 540 -10.88 -5.57 2.87
N SER A 541 -11.59 -4.89 1.96
CA SER A 541 -11.01 -4.40 0.72
C SER A 541 -10.14 -3.19 1.00
N ILE A 542 -8.89 -3.23 0.55
CA ILE A 542 -8.09 -2.01 0.50
C ILE A 542 -8.67 -1.16 -0.63
N ILE A 543 -8.91 0.11 -0.34
CA ILE A 543 -9.34 1.08 -1.33
C ILE A 543 -8.10 1.44 -2.13
N TYR A 544 -8.12 1.16 -3.42
CA TYR A 544 -7.06 1.51 -4.35
C TYR A 544 -7.58 2.57 -5.32
N LYS A 545 -6.74 3.55 -5.65
CA LYS A 545 -7.08 4.61 -6.61
C LYS A 545 -7.40 4.07 -8.00
N ASN A 546 -6.69 3.04 -8.44
CA ASN A 546 -6.83 2.48 -9.78
C ASN A 546 -7.50 1.10 -9.70
N GLY A 547 -8.29 0.71 -10.71
CA GLY A 547 -9.01 -0.59 -10.76
C GLY A 547 -8.12 -1.86 -10.74
N TYR A 548 -6.82 -1.72 -10.48
CA TYR A 548 -5.82 -2.78 -10.34
C TYR A 548 -5.70 -3.25 -8.88
N LYS A 549 -6.81 -3.73 -8.32
CA LYS A 549 -6.94 -4.11 -6.90
C LYS A 549 -5.84 -5.09 -6.46
N ASP A 550 -5.69 -6.20 -7.18
CA ASP A 550 -4.78 -7.30 -6.79
C ASP A 550 -3.31 -6.91 -7.05
N SER A 551 -3.02 -6.26 -8.18
CA SER A 551 -1.66 -5.77 -8.48
C SER A 551 -1.16 -4.75 -7.47
N SER A 552 -2.04 -3.91 -6.92
CA SER A 552 -1.68 -2.91 -5.93
C SER A 552 -1.43 -3.55 -4.57
N TRP A 553 -2.23 -4.56 -4.21
CA TRP A 553 -2.01 -5.41 -3.05
C TRP A 553 -0.66 -6.12 -3.10
N LEU A 554 -0.32 -6.72 -4.25
CA LEU A 554 0.94 -7.42 -4.43
C LEU A 554 2.14 -6.49 -4.25
N SER A 555 2.10 -5.27 -4.80
CA SER A 555 3.19 -4.30 -4.62
C SER A 555 3.35 -3.90 -3.14
N LEU A 556 2.24 -3.68 -2.42
CA LEU A 556 2.26 -3.37 -0.98
C LEU A 556 2.96 -4.49 -0.18
N VAL A 557 2.57 -5.74 -0.40
CA VAL A 557 3.07 -6.91 0.35
C VAL A 557 4.51 -7.26 -0.05
N GLN A 558 4.82 -7.23 -1.35
CA GLN A 558 6.15 -7.52 -1.90
C GLN A 558 7.23 -6.67 -1.23
N ASP A 559 7.05 -5.35 -1.16
CA ASP A 559 8.08 -4.45 -0.65
C ASP A 559 8.39 -4.72 0.84
N ARG A 560 7.37 -5.09 1.63
CA ARG A 560 7.48 -5.44 3.05
C ARG A 560 8.13 -6.80 3.25
N LEU A 561 7.77 -7.79 2.42
CA LEU A 561 8.40 -9.11 2.44
C LEU A 561 9.88 -9.05 2.06
N VAL A 562 10.24 -8.23 1.06
CA VAL A 562 11.65 -8.02 0.69
C VAL A 562 12.42 -7.37 1.85
N ALA A 563 11.84 -6.35 2.48
CA ALA A 563 12.45 -5.69 3.63
C ALA A 563 12.62 -6.65 4.83
N SER A 564 11.65 -7.55 5.07
CA SER A 564 11.71 -8.51 6.18
C SER A 564 12.86 -9.51 6.07
N LYS A 565 13.35 -9.80 4.85
CA LYS A 565 14.48 -10.73 4.63
C LYS A 565 15.76 -10.29 5.32
N ALA A 566 16.00 -8.98 5.48
CA ALA A 566 17.21 -8.46 6.14
C ALA A 566 17.28 -8.83 7.63
N PHE A 567 16.14 -9.12 8.25
CA PHE A 567 16.02 -9.48 9.66
C PHE A 567 16.16 -10.99 9.92
N MET A 568 15.92 -11.80 8.89
CA MET A 568 15.86 -13.24 8.99
C MET A 568 17.26 -13.86 8.88
N ASN A 569 17.54 -14.84 9.73
CA ASN A 569 18.68 -15.73 9.56
C ASN A 569 18.30 -16.95 8.70
N ASN A 570 19.26 -17.85 8.46
CA ASN A 570 19.06 -19.01 7.59
C ASN A 570 18.05 -20.04 8.13
N GLU A 571 17.80 -20.06 9.44
CA GLU A 571 16.82 -20.95 10.09
C GLU A 571 15.43 -20.30 10.24
N SER A 572 15.32 -18.99 9.98
CA SER A 572 14.09 -18.24 10.26
C SER A 572 12.93 -18.67 9.38
N ILE A 573 11.74 -18.69 9.98
CA ILE A 573 10.49 -18.98 9.30
C ILE A 573 9.57 -17.77 9.36
N ILE A 574 9.11 -17.32 8.19
CA ILE A 574 8.01 -16.37 8.07
C ILE A 574 6.69 -17.12 7.88
N CYS A 575 5.67 -16.70 8.62
CA CYS A 575 4.29 -17.16 8.53
C CYS A 575 3.42 -15.99 8.06
N VAL A 576 2.68 -16.21 6.98
CA VAL A 576 1.74 -15.22 6.43
C VAL A 576 0.34 -15.81 6.43
N ALA A 577 -0.57 -15.19 7.18
CA ALA A 577 -1.99 -15.56 7.18
C ALA A 577 -2.72 -14.95 5.96
N ILE A 578 -3.66 -15.69 5.37
CA ILE A 578 -4.45 -15.22 4.23
C ILE A 578 -5.77 -16.00 4.08
N ASP A 579 -6.77 -15.41 3.43
CA ASP A 579 -7.97 -16.13 2.97
C ASP A 579 -7.87 -16.58 1.50
N ASP A 580 -8.98 -17.08 0.95
CA ASP A 580 -9.05 -17.53 -0.44
C ASP A 580 -8.88 -16.40 -1.47
N ALA A 581 -9.07 -15.12 -1.10
CA ALA A 581 -9.11 -14.01 -2.06
C ALA A 581 -7.74 -13.73 -2.68
N GLU A 582 -6.69 -13.69 -1.85
CA GLU A 582 -5.32 -13.36 -2.28
C GLU A 582 -4.33 -14.52 -2.11
N TYR A 583 -4.81 -15.71 -1.74
CA TYR A 583 -3.95 -16.89 -1.54
C TYR A 583 -3.03 -17.18 -2.73
N HIS A 584 -3.58 -17.19 -3.95
CA HIS A 584 -2.80 -17.49 -5.16
C HIS A 584 -1.71 -16.44 -5.40
N SER A 585 -2.10 -15.17 -5.40
CA SER A 585 -1.22 -14.02 -5.62
C SER A 585 -0.10 -13.96 -4.57
N LEU A 586 -0.45 -14.15 -3.30
CA LEU A 586 0.52 -14.18 -2.19
C LEU A 586 1.51 -15.33 -2.35
N LYS A 587 1.04 -16.52 -2.75
CA LYS A 587 1.90 -17.68 -2.92
C LYS A 587 2.97 -17.42 -4.00
N GLU A 588 2.58 -16.84 -5.14
CA GLU A 588 3.53 -16.49 -6.21
C GLU A 588 4.59 -15.48 -5.73
N VAL A 589 4.15 -14.48 -4.97
CA VAL A 589 5.06 -13.52 -4.33
C VAL A 589 6.03 -14.22 -3.38
N LEU A 590 5.55 -15.09 -2.50
CA LEU A 590 6.40 -15.81 -1.56
C LEU A 590 7.39 -16.74 -2.29
N ASP A 591 6.93 -17.48 -3.30
CA ASP A 591 7.78 -18.37 -4.12
C ASP A 591 8.88 -17.60 -4.85
N SER A 592 8.61 -16.35 -5.26
CA SER A 592 9.62 -15.52 -5.95
C SER A 592 10.68 -14.93 -5.00
N ASN A 593 10.37 -14.76 -3.71
CA ASN A 593 11.26 -14.10 -2.75
C ASN A 593 11.97 -15.05 -1.78
N PHE A 594 11.40 -16.21 -1.52
CA PHE A 594 11.89 -17.18 -0.54
C PHE A 594 12.28 -18.47 -1.23
N SER A 595 13.39 -19.08 -0.79
CA SER A 595 13.94 -20.28 -1.46
C SER A 595 13.24 -21.57 -1.02
N LYS A 596 12.54 -21.56 0.12
CA LYS A 596 11.91 -22.74 0.70
C LYS A 596 10.49 -22.46 1.15
N GLN A 597 9.54 -23.17 0.55
CA GLN A 597 8.20 -23.37 1.11
C GLN A 597 8.32 -24.43 2.21
N VAL A 598 8.13 -24.02 3.46
CA VAL A 598 8.20 -24.91 4.63
C VAL A 598 6.90 -25.70 4.79
N GLY A 599 5.76 -25.07 4.51
CA GLY A 599 4.46 -25.73 4.57
C GLY A 599 3.30 -24.74 4.37
N ILE A 600 2.11 -25.28 4.13
CA ILE A 600 0.87 -24.52 4.09
C ILE A 600 -0.09 -25.19 5.06
N ALA A 601 -0.53 -24.45 6.08
CA ALA A 601 -1.52 -24.92 7.03
C ALA A 601 -2.89 -24.37 6.67
N VAL A 602 -3.91 -25.22 6.80
CA VAL A 602 -5.31 -24.81 6.70
C VAL A 602 -5.79 -24.49 8.12
N VAL A 603 -6.19 -23.25 8.34
CA VAL A 603 -6.67 -22.75 9.62
C VAL A 603 -8.19 -22.75 9.59
N LYS A 604 -8.82 -23.63 10.37
CA LYS A 604 -10.29 -23.68 10.45
C LYS A 604 -10.81 -22.50 11.29
N SER A 605 -11.39 -21.49 10.65
CA SER A 605 -11.84 -20.27 11.32
C SER A 605 -13.28 -20.35 11.86
N ASN A 606 -14.20 -21.02 11.16
CA ASN A 606 -15.57 -21.21 11.64
C ASN A 606 -16.17 -22.57 11.23
N PRO A 607 -16.41 -23.50 12.19
CA PRO A 607 -17.05 -24.79 11.92
C PRO A 607 -18.46 -24.70 11.33
N GLN A 608 -19.21 -23.64 11.63
CA GLN A 608 -20.59 -23.44 11.16
C GLN A 608 -20.67 -22.81 9.77
N SER A 609 -19.53 -22.38 9.23
CA SER A 609 -19.40 -21.69 7.95
C SER A 609 -20.07 -20.31 7.87
N ARG A 610 -19.69 -19.51 6.87
CA ARG A 610 -20.30 -18.22 6.54
C ARG A 610 -21.21 -18.40 5.32
N LYS A 611 -22.48 -18.02 5.41
CA LYS A 611 -23.43 -18.13 4.28
C LYS A 611 -23.01 -17.19 3.16
N THR A 612 -22.67 -17.75 2.01
CA THR A 612 -22.30 -16.99 0.82
C THR A 612 -23.31 -17.29 -0.29
N SER A 613 -23.99 -16.26 -0.82
CA SER A 613 -24.95 -16.45 -1.92
C SER A 613 -24.23 -16.87 -3.19
N GLY A 614 -24.65 -17.99 -3.80
CA GLY A 614 -24.11 -18.47 -5.08
C GLY A 614 -22.68 -19.03 -5.03
N ARG A 615 -22.10 -19.25 -3.84
CA ARG A 615 -20.75 -19.81 -3.66
C ARG A 615 -20.75 -20.87 -2.55
N PHE A 616 -19.68 -21.69 -2.51
CA PHE A 616 -19.44 -22.55 -1.35
C PHE A 616 -19.23 -21.71 -0.09
N SER A 617 -19.71 -22.21 1.04
CA SER A 617 -19.60 -21.52 2.32
C SER A 617 -18.21 -21.82 2.92
N PRO A 618 -17.35 -20.80 3.12
CA PRO A 618 -15.98 -21.01 3.59
C PRO A 618 -15.98 -21.39 5.09
N VAL A 619 -15.06 -22.27 5.47
CA VAL A 619 -14.87 -22.75 6.86
C VAL A 619 -13.43 -22.59 7.34
N HIS A 620 -12.53 -22.18 6.44
CA HIS A 620 -11.09 -22.13 6.67
C HIS A 620 -10.46 -20.91 6.02
N GLU A 621 -9.23 -20.66 6.46
CA GLU A 621 -8.24 -19.72 5.95
C GLU A 621 -6.90 -20.46 5.84
N TYR A 622 -5.83 -19.79 5.44
CA TYR A 622 -4.52 -20.38 5.24
C TYR A 622 -3.44 -19.66 6.05
N ALA A 623 -2.42 -20.41 6.43
CA ALA A 623 -1.16 -19.87 6.94
C ALA A 623 -0.01 -20.46 6.12
N LEU A 624 0.74 -19.61 5.43
CA LEU A 624 1.82 -19.98 4.53
C LEU A 624 3.16 -19.80 5.24
N PHE A 625 3.96 -20.86 5.29
CA PHE A 625 5.26 -20.87 5.99
C PHE A 625 6.41 -20.96 4.98
N TYR A 626 7.33 -20.00 5.05
CA TYR A 626 8.47 -19.90 4.15
C TYR A 626 9.78 -19.59 4.89
N GLY A 627 10.91 -19.92 4.27
CA GLY A 627 12.24 -19.66 4.82
C GLY A 627 13.26 -19.21 3.76
N LEU A 628 14.35 -18.61 4.23
CA LEU A 628 15.43 -18.12 3.36
C LEU A 628 16.34 -19.23 2.81
N SER A 629 16.37 -20.39 3.47
CA SER A 629 17.27 -21.48 3.09
C SER A 629 16.67 -22.86 3.42
N ALA A 630 17.36 -23.91 2.95
CA ALA A 630 17.06 -25.29 3.31
C ALA A 630 17.02 -25.54 4.84
N SER A 631 17.75 -24.74 5.62
CA SER A 631 17.86 -24.85 7.09
C SER A 631 16.63 -24.36 7.85
N ALA A 632 15.71 -23.64 7.20
CA ALA A 632 14.45 -23.24 7.82
C ALA A 632 13.54 -24.46 7.99
N ILE A 633 13.53 -25.05 9.18
CA ILE A 633 12.82 -26.30 9.49
C ILE A 633 11.87 -26.04 10.68
N PRO A 634 10.60 -26.50 10.62
CA PRO A 634 9.68 -26.38 11.74
C PRO A 634 10.26 -27.03 13.00
N LYS A 635 10.22 -26.30 14.11
CA LYS A 635 10.60 -26.80 15.43
C LYS A 635 9.34 -27.22 16.20
N SER A 636 9.46 -28.28 17.00
CA SER A 636 8.39 -28.67 17.93
C SER A 636 8.33 -27.69 19.09
N ILE A 637 7.12 -27.32 19.52
CA ILE A 637 6.89 -26.47 20.72
C ILE A 637 7.21 -27.23 22.02
N GLY A 638 7.58 -28.52 21.94
CA GLY A 638 7.86 -29.38 23.08
C GLY A 638 6.63 -30.14 23.60
N SER A 639 6.82 -30.96 24.64
CA SER A 639 5.74 -31.62 25.36
C SER A 639 5.21 -30.72 26.48
N ASP A 640 3.91 -30.42 26.44
CA ASP A 640 3.17 -29.86 27.57
C ASP A 640 2.94 -30.99 28.60
N PRO A 641 3.03 -30.75 29.93
CA PRO A 641 2.66 -31.71 30.97
C PRO A 641 1.34 -32.47 30.72
N THR A 642 0.36 -31.81 30.09
CA THR A 642 -0.92 -32.44 29.70
C THR A 642 -0.76 -33.50 28.60
N LYS A 643 0.16 -33.33 27.65
CA LYS A 643 0.50 -34.34 26.65
C LYS A 643 1.29 -35.49 27.28
N GLU A 644 2.17 -35.20 28.24
CA GLU A 644 2.92 -36.23 28.95
C GLU A 644 2.03 -37.12 29.80
N ALA A 645 1.00 -36.55 30.45
CA ALA A 645 0.00 -37.30 31.20
C ALA A 645 -0.80 -38.28 30.32
N ARG A 646 -0.97 -37.98 29.02
CA ARG A 646 -1.68 -38.85 28.06
C ARG A 646 -0.84 -40.06 27.63
N TYR A 647 0.49 -39.99 27.74
CA TYR A 647 1.42 -41.05 27.37
C TYR A 647 2.40 -41.36 28.52
N PRO A 648 1.91 -42.03 29.59
CA PRO A 648 2.64 -42.17 30.84
C PRO A 648 3.78 -43.19 30.80
N LEU A 649 3.81 -44.09 29.81
CA LEU A 649 4.81 -45.15 29.68
C LEU A 649 5.93 -44.71 28.71
N VAL A 650 7.14 -45.28 28.85
CA VAL A 650 8.29 -44.99 27.98
C VAL A 650 8.99 -46.28 27.58
N ASP A 651 9.32 -46.43 26.30
CA ASP A 651 10.19 -47.48 25.78
C ASP A 651 11.36 -46.90 24.96
N LYS A 652 12.10 -47.77 24.26
CA LYS A 652 13.23 -47.39 23.39
C LYS A 652 12.84 -46.53 22.17
N LEU A 653 11.54 -46.40 21.86
CA LEU A 653 11.00 -45.63 20.75
C LEU A 653 10.31 -44.33 21.22
N GLY A 654 9.93 -44.22 22.49
CA GLY A 654 9.44 -42.98 23.10
C GLY A 654 8.33 -43.20 24.13
N ARG A 655 7.59 -42.13 24.42
CA ARG A 655 6.41 -42.19 25.31
C ARG A 655 5.24 -42.91 24.61
N TYR A 656 4.53 -43.78 25.32
CA TYR A 656 3.36 -44.51 24.82
C TYR A 656 2.27 -44.66 25.91
N ALA A 657 1.09 -45.11 25.49
CA ALA A 657 -0.01 -45.50 26.36
C ALA A 657 -0.66 -46.76 25.77
N TRP A 658 -1.11 -47.67 26.63
CA TRP A 658 -1.95 -48.78 26.20
C TRP A 658 -3.32 -48.25 25.79
N MET A 659 -3.74 -48.58 24.57
CA MET A 659 -5.08 -48.30 24.06
C MET A 659 -5.85 -49.61 24.04
N ASN A 660 -7.08 -49.60 24.57
CA ASN A 660 -7.97 -50.74 24.44
C ASN A 660 -8.38 -50.93 22.98
N PHE A 661 -8.66 -52.17 22.59
CA PHE A 661 -9.25 -52.49 21.27
C PHE A 661 -10.71 -52.05 21.11
N ILE A 662 -11.29 -51.49 22.18
CA ILE A 662 -12.65 -50.97 22.22
C ILE A 662 -12.68 -49.58 21.59
N ARG A 663 -13.67 -49.32 20.74
CA ARG A 663 -13.90 -47.98 20.19
C ARG A 663 -14.40 -47.02 21.28
N ALA A 664 -13.90 -45.79 21.24
CA ALA A 664 -14.41 -44.68 22.05
C ALA A 664 -15.11 -43.62 21.17
N GLY A 665 -16.13 -42.95 21.72
CA GLY A 665 -16.80 -41.80 21.09
C GLY A 665 -18.22 -42.09 20.62
N SER A 666 -18.71 -41.38 19.61
CA SER A 666 -20.06 -41.58 19.09
C SER A 666 -20.22 -42.93 18.37
N ASN A 667 -21.39 -43.55 18.52
CA ASN A 667 -21.72 -44.87 17.99
C ASN A 667 -20.75 -45.95 18.48
N ASP A 668 -20.44 -46.00 19.78
CA ASP A 668 -19.45 -46.92 20.36
C ASP A 668 -20.07 -48.09 21.13
N LEU A 669 -21.41 -48.16 21.20
CA LEU A 669 -22.13 -49.21 21.90
C LEU A 669 -22.45 -50.38 20.97
N ARG A 670 -22.64 -51.57 21.53
CA ARG A 670 -23.13 -52.74 20.77
C ARG A 670 -24.42 -52.42 20.02
N VAL A 671 -25.36 -51.70 20.63
CA VAL A 671 -26.66 -51.36 20.00
C VAL A 671 -26.50 -50.56 18.71
N ASP A 672 -25.43 -49.78 18.58
CA ASP A 672 -25.18 -48.96 17.38
C ASP A 672 -24.66 -49.80 16.21
N ARG A 673 -23.85 -50.82 16.51
CA ARG A 673 -23.24 -51.75 15.53
C ARG A 673 -23.10 -53.16 16.13
N PRO A 674 -24.18 -53.96 16.15
CA PRO A 674 -24.19 -55.26 16.83
C PRO A 674 -23.15 -56.27 16.29
N LYS A 675 -22.89 -56.25 14.98
CA LYS A 675 -21.87 -57.09 14.33
C LYS A 675 -20.41 -56.74 14.67
N SER A 676 -20.17 -55.63 15.38
CA SER A 676 -18.84 -55.27 15.88
C SER A 676 -18.63 -55.68 17.34
N PHE A 677 -19.64 -56.27 18.00
CA PHE A 677 -19.50 -56.87 19.33
C PHE A 677 -19.19 -58.36 19.19
N TYR A 678 -17.91 -58.73 19.22
CA TYR A 678 -17.47 -60.11 19.18
C TYR A 678 -16.28 -60.33 20.13
N PRO A 679 -16.09 -61.54 20.66
CA PRO A 679 -14.99 -61.80 21.56
C PRO A 679 -13.71 -62.08 20.77
N ILE A 680 -12.58 -61.80 21.41
CA ILE A 680 -11.28 -62.36 21.03
C ILE A 680 -10.89 -63.43 22.05
N VAL A 681 -10.13 -64.42 21.61
CA VAL A 681 -9.56 -65.43 22.50
C VAL A 681 -8.13 -65.01 22.82
N VAL A 682 -7.82 -64.98 24.11
CA VAL A 682 -6.47 -64.77 24.62
C VAL A 682 -6.01 -66.05 25.30
N ALA A 683 -4.97 -66.67 24.78
CA ALA A 683 -4.35 -67.84 25.38
C ALA A 683 -3.42 -67.43 26.54
N SER A 684 -3.15 -68.35 27.45
CA SER A 684 -2.27 -68.13 28.62
C SER A 684 -0.82 -67.78 28.27
N ASP A 685 -0.40 -67.97 27.02
CA ASP A 685 0.91 -67.59 26.47
C ASP A 685 0.86 -66.26 25.68
N ASP A 686 -0.15 -65.43 25.93
CA ASP A 686 -0.40 -64.13 25.31
C ASP A 686 -0.67 -64.17 23.79
N HIS A 687 -0.92 -65.35 23.21
CA HIS A 687 -1.38 -65.46 21.83
C HIS A 687 -2.86 -65.07 21.70
N ILE A 688 -3.15 -64.20 20.73
CA ILE A 688 -4.51 -63.73 20.42
C ILE A 688 -5.00 -64.39 19.12
N ARG A 689 -6.23 -64.92 19.15
CA ARG A 689 -6.92 -65.41 17.95
C ARG A 689 -8.38 -64.98 17.93
N ILE A 690 -8.94 -64.91 16.72
CA ILE A 690 -10.38 -64.67 16.50
C ILE A 690 -11.05 -66.04 16.42
N PRO A 691 -12.03 -66.35 17.28
CA PRO A 691 -12.67 -67.65 17.21
C PRO A 691 -13.59 -67.76 15.99
N LYS A 692 -13.77 -68.97 15.45
CA LYS A 692 -14.80 -69.21 14.43
C LYS A 692 -16.17 -68.97 15.04
N MET A 693 -16.96 -68.14 14.37
CA MET A 693 -18.25 -67.69 14.86
C MET A 693 -19.20 -67.40 13.71
N ASP A 694 -20.49 -67.64 13.93
CA ASP A 694 -21.55 -67.31 12.98
C ASP A 694 -22.48 -66.26 13.59
N TRP A 695 -22.97 -65.36 12.74
CA TRP A 695 -23.87 -64.29 13.17
C TRP A 695 -25.30 -64.80 13.28
N ASN A 696 -25.94 -64.53 14.41
CA ASN A 696 -27.35 -64.83 14.66
C ASN A 696 -28.18 -63.54 14.61
N ASP A 697 -29.03 -63.41 13.59
CA ASP A 697 -29.87 -62.23 13.38
C ASP A 697 -30.98 -62.09 14.44
N ASP A 698 -31.45 -63.18 15.05
CA ASP A 698 -32.54 -63.16 16.03
C ASP A 698 -32.07 -62.65 17.41
N THR A 699 -30.87 -63.06 17.83
CA THR A 699 -30.28 -62.66 19.12
C THR A 699 -29.33 -61.46 18.99
N MET A 700 -29.04 -61.03 17.77
CA MET A 700 -28.03 -60.01 17.45
C MET A 700 -26.69 -60.29 18.15
N SER A 701 -26.24 -61.55 18.10
CA SER A 701 -25.00 -62.03 18.71
C SER A 701 -24.24 -63.00 17.81
N TYR A 702 -22.98 -63.26 18.15
CA TYR A 702 -22.17 -64.28 17.51
C TYR A 702 -22.24 -65.60 18.30
N ASP A 703 -22.58 -66.68 17.60
CA ASP A 703 -22.56 -68.03 18.12
C ASP A 703 -21.21 -68.68 17.79
N LEU A 704 -20.46 -69.08 18.82
CA LEU A 704 -19.13 -69.67 18.66
C LEU A 704 -19.24 -71.08 18.06
N GLN A 705 -18.50 -71.33 16.98
CA GLN A 705 -18.47 -72.60 16.25
C GLN A 705 -17.32 -73.51 16.69
N GLU A 706 -16.53 -73.08 17.67
CA GLU A 706 -15.43 -73.83 18.24
C GLU A 706 -15.35 -73.63 19.76
N GLY A 707 -14.89 -74.67 20.45
CA GLY A 707 -14.69 -74.63 21.90
C GLY A 707 -13.48 -73.81 22.30
N ILE A 708 -13.49 -73.34 23.54
CA ILE A 708 -12.37 -72.63 24.17
C ILE A 708 -11.70 -73.60 25.13
N SER A 709 -10.37 -73.72 25.05
CA SER A 709 -9.63 -74.62 25.95
C SER A 709 -9.56 -74.07 27.38
N GLU A 710 -9.20 -74.91 28.36
CA GLU A 710 -9.01 -74.47 29.76
C GLU A 710 -7.87 -73.44 29.92
N THR A 711 -7.00 -73.31 28.92
CA THR A 711 -5.89 -72.35 28.88
C THR A 711 -6.21 -71.08 28.09
N GLU A 712 -7.46 -70.93 27.64
CA GLU A 712 -7.91 -69.81 26.81
C GLU A 712 -9.02 -69.03 27.52
N THR A 713 -9.03 -67.71 27.34
CA THR A 713 -10.05 -66.82 27.89
C THR A 713 -10.71 -66.02 26.79
N LEU A 714 -12.04 -65.95 26.80
CA LEU A 714 -12.80 -65.05 25.93
C LEU A 714 -12.82 -63.64 26.52
N VAL A 715 -12.34 -62.68 25.74
CA VAL A 715 -12.36 -61.27 26.08
C VAL A 715 -13.35 -60.57 25.18
N TRP A 716 -14.41 -60.04 25.78
CA TRP A 716 -15.44 -59.27 25.09
C TRP A 716 -15.13 -57.76 25.15
N PRO A 717 -15.60 -56.96 24.18
CA PRO A 717 -15.46 -55.51 24.21
C PRO A 717 -16.43 -54.91 25.25
N ILE A 718 -16.14 -55.15 26.53
CA ILE A 718 -16.94 -54.68 27.67
C ILE A 718 -16.08 -53.70 28.47
N LYS A 719 -16.66 -52.55 28.80
CA LYS A 719 -16.05 -51.56 29.67
C LYS A 719 -16.84 -51.44 30.95
N GLU A 720 -16.17 -51.53 32.09
CA GLU A 720 -16.77 -51.26 33.39
C GLU A 720 -16.76 -49.75 33.68
N ILE A 721 -17.93 -49.18 33.95
CA ILE A 721 -18.10 -47.76 34.29
C ILE A 721 -18.95 -47.73 35.57
N ASP A 722 -18.37 -47.22 36.67
CA ASP A 722 -19.04 -47.11 37.98
C ASP A 722 -19.67 -48.43 38.47
N GLY A 723 -19.01 -49.56 38.20
CA GLY A 723 -19.47 -50.91 38.56
C GLY A 723 -20.53 -51.51 37.62
N VAL A 724 -20.86 -50.83 36.51
CA VAL A 724 -21.79 -51.32 35.49
C VAL A 724 -21.01 -51.75 34.25
N GLN A 725 -21.28 -52.96 33.76
CA GLN A 725 -20.73 -53.44 32.50
C GLN A 725 -21.45 -52.80 31.31
N VAL A 726 -20.70 -52.10 30.48
CA VAL A 726 -21.20 -51.47 29.26
C VAL A 726 -20.62 -52.20 28.05
N GLU A 727 -21.51 -52.78 27.24
CA GLU A 727 -21.15 -53.46 25.99
C GLU A 727 -20.77 -52.42 24.91
N LYS A 728 -19.50 -52.44 24.53
CA LYS A 728 -18.90 -51.56 23.53
C LYS A 728 -18.54 -52.34 22.28
N ARG A 729 -18.13 -51.67 21.21
CA ARG A 729 -17.72 -52.34 19.97
C ARG A 729 -16.24 -52.21 19.64
#